data_AF-A0A0S2LPX5-F1
#
_entry.id   AF-A0A0S2LPX5-F1
#
_cell.length_a   1.000
_cell.length_b   1.000
_cell.length_c   1.000
_cell.angle_alpha   90.00
_cell.angle_beta   90.00
_cell.angle_gamma   90.00
#
_symmetry.space_group_name_H-M   'P 1'
#
loop_
_entity.id
_entity.type
_entity.pdbx_description
1 polymer ?
#
loop_
_entity_poly.entity_id
_entity_poly.type
_entity_poly.pdbx_seq_one_letter_code
_entity_poly.pdbx_strand_id
1 'polypeptide(L)'
;MTNLSSDFINGPDDVFSFDFDEGDSRYVEMIDQASFCSSEADSEPVDYILEPFDSDVLFLNTVQEAVLKLLKDDIDKFGDSEKDVLTIKLDLFLDSEYTIDQNLSCQLLLVIKDIPFKIIAINAAFRPFISPELEIKMRSEHDIVVLFLNLDDSSLIHLTSIFDHILPLIVQQSTKKIHWVIDLYFFYAVRDLSILFGLDAMLPLYKGERGTLRPRRGLSGFFQLEDSVFNRPYFFKYSVKIKDLVGIDVDGLLDIAKSCGLEMPDKGFFDGMKTQMDVALRQHPEKFLLYGIGDALILKEILHSKLASYNSILSSVYQIDSSDLLTKDSMPLTLGSIVNVVWETYLECIIYKKNIFVKLAMARFSLLSSSHPDYRRNLILYESLMRFSSLAEMSSYYFQHPNELSDMYDLLDKPGVFMYQPFQFASIKRFVDFSKDTTISVLAFRNGGRTNNEDPFNYVCHEGADPDIAGAYGSALMDGIYPFGRPRIFSYSSGEKTIKLGRFLKKYAVDLESGLYTIVVSGKLSFDQDLIYSKVVPQSSIYSKSDRFDPDRIETAEFSGDFVLLRREIINGFITKDLLYILKNVCTNLEFREIRDLDVVAAAFWSQKDRVDSIEELADSFLADKGRVSYEMATTSLRDTRTYSWYGFQLSSFIGPLMEKRAFFKKQKDPTSQAIQNSIKGIVNTFYGIVSSVFFPLNNMVVSNMVTARIRGAVWLLSKPLGLRMTICDGGFYEFSKTRFISSSSRLPGLASFSSFQSIEDHGSIRIAPLGDSSIDWHSLFSSKTPPEQFPNLDDLVTKHVNDFWSNYNLTIFFKIEHKVSNIFKKAGYIMKAHYAFLIYDSETQDYTKEKYKIRGLSLRDVHDPSIRHNPIYNIIEAMLLFFKKNNDYPEIYEYYQERKLLSMRNYRRALIKPKSGKLDPRAEFVPGDAYIEEKYFRLNNTYCFLYFLKDYTSRDRRSLYTFSKKTVDGASVKVKSYLFEKYIAKYGLQKTIQFINENNLKIQKKE
;
A
#
# COMPACT_ATOMS: atom_id res chain seq x y z
N MET A 1 -27.52 -18.26 -34.04
CA MET A 1 -28.23 -18.12 -35.34
C MET A 1 -27.26 -17.49 -36.34
N THR A 2 -26.78 -18.32 -37.27
CA THR A 2 -26.39 -18.05 -38.68
C THR A 2 -25.70 -16.73 -39.08
N ASN A 3 -24.43 -16.77 -39.49
CA ASN A 3 -24.06 -16.94 -40.90
C ASN A 3 -22.53 -17.13 -41.12
N LEU A 4 -22.24 -18.04 -42.07
CA LEU A 4 -20.95 -18.51 -42.56
C LEU A 4 -20.38 -17.61 -43.67
N SER A 5 -19.04 -17.63 -43.85
CA SER A 5 -18.43 -17.80 -45.17
C SER A 5 -17.02 -18.40 -45.05
N SER A 6 -16.86 -19.56 -45.67
CA SER A 6 -15.66 -20.37 -45.87
C SER A 6 -14.83 -19.89 -47.08
N ASP A 7 -13.64 -20.51 -47.24
CA ASP A 7 -12.92 -20.86 -48.50
C ASP A 7 -11.40 -20.52 -48.39
N PHE A 8 -10.38 -21.34 -48.69
CA PHE A 8 -10.27 -22.68 -49.29
C PHE A 8 -8.90 -23.36 -48.92
N ILE A 9 -8.97 -24.68 -48.76
CA ILE A 9 -8.01 -25.80 -48.64
C ILE A 9 -6.78 -25.84 -49.59
N ASN A 10 -5.62 -26.38 -49.10
CA ASN A 10 -4.91 -27.54 -49.69
C ASN A 10 -3.78 -28.10 -48.77
N GLY A 11 -3.84 -29.41 -48.47
CA GLY A 11 -2.81 -30.22 -47.78
C GLY A 11 -1.65 -30.65 -48.71
N PRO A 12 -0.81 -31.66 -48.36
CA PRO A 12 -1.26 -32.97 -47.87
C PRO A 12 -0.45 -33.64 -46.72
N ASP A 13 -1.12 -34.61 -46.08
CA ASP A 13 -0.71 -35.95 -45.60
C ASP A 13 0.58 -36.19 -44.80
N ASP A 14 0.40 -36.69 -43.56
CA ASP A 14 0.88 -38.02 -43.17
C ASP A 14 0.08 -38.58 -41.98
N VAL A 15 -0.40 -39.82 -42.15
CA VAL A 15 -1.27 -40.59 -41.24
C VAL A 15 -0.44 -41.71 -40.63
N PHE A 16 -0.50 -41.87 -39.30
CA PHE A 16 -0.29 -43.18 -38.66
C PHE A 16 -1.27 -43.35 -37.49
N SER A 17 -2.19 -44.29 -37.67
CA SER A 17 -3.08 -44.88 -36.67
C SER A 17 -2.42 -46.11 -36.04
N PHE A 18 -2.62 -46.34 -34.74
CA PHE A 18 -2.62 -47.67 -34.15
C PHE A 18 -3.62 -47.75 -32.99
N ASP A 19 -4.53 -48.72 -33.11
CA ASP A 19 -5.42 -49.28 -32.08
C ASP A 19 -4.63 -50.06 -31.02
N PHE A 20 -5.24 -50.22 -29.83
CA PHE A 20 -5.19 -51.33 -28.84
C PHE A 20 -5.82 -50.79 -27.54
N ASP A 21 -6.58 -51.49 -26.69
CA ASP A 21 -7.32 -52.76 -26.71
C ASP A 21 -8.20 -52.73 -25.44
N GLU A 22 -9.32 -53.46 -25.44
CA GLU A 22 -10.14 -53.72 -24.26
C GLU A 22 -9.50 -54.80 -23.36
N GLY A 23 -9.63 -54.69 -22.03
CA GLY A 23 -9.19 -55.78 -21.15
C GLY A 23 -9.16 -55.52 -19.63
N ASP A 24 -10.34 -55.61 -19.02
CA ASP A 24 -10.61 -56.43 -17.81
C ASP A 24 -10.41 -55.91 -16.36
N SER A 25 -11.58 -55.77 -15.70
CA SER A 25 -11.99 -56.03 -14.30
C SER A 25 -11.09 -55.77 -13.08
N ARG A 26 -11.62 -54.95 -12.14
CA ARG A 26 -12.28 -55.47 -10.91
C ARG A 26 -12.84 -54.38 -9.97
N TYR A 27 -13.99 -54.72 -9.38
CA TYR A 27 -14.73 -54.16 -8.24
C TYR A 27 -15.78 -53.05 -8.46
N VAL A 28 -17.02 -53.53 -8.50
CA VAL A 28 -18.34 -52.91 -8.31
C VAL A 28 -18.84 -53.29 -6.90
N GLU A 29 -19.88 -52.57 -6.40
CA GLU A 29 -20.74 -52.81 -5.22
C GLU A 29 -20.20 -52.26 -3.87
N MET A 30 -20.92 -51.50 -3.02
CA MET A 30 -22.34 -51.22 -2.78
C MET A 30 -22.47 -49.90 -1.98
N ILE A 31 -23.35 -48.96 -2.36
CA ILE A 31 -24.03 -48.06 -1.41
C ILE A 31 -25.44 -47.77 -1.95
N ASP A 32 -26.44 -48.48 -1.44
CA ASP A 32 -27.71 -47.86 -1.04
C ASP A 32 -28.54 -48.81 -0.17
N GLN A 33 -29.37 -48.20 0.69
CA GLN A 33 -30.37 -48.77 1.63
C GLN A 33 -29.91 -49.09 3.06
N ALA A 34 -30.36 -48.26 4.01
CA ALA A 34 -31.43 -48.67 4.94
C ALA A 34 -31.92 -47.47 5.77
N SER A 35 -33.23 -47.24 5.69
CA SER A 35 -34.01 -46.37 6.58
C SER A 35 -34.91 -47.25 7.46
N PHE A 36 -35.15 -46.81 8.70
CA PHE A 36 -36.19 -47.21 9.67
C PHE A 36 -36.20 -48.63 10.26
N CYS A 37 -36.09 -48.71 11.59
CA CYS A 37 -37.15 -49.29 12.43
C CYS A 37 -37.01 -48.87 13.90
N SER A 38 -38.10 -48.34 14.44
CA SER A 38 -38.42 -48.18 15.85
C SER A 38 -38.77 -49.52 16.50
N SER A 39 -38.31 -49.76 17.72
CA SER A 39 -39.06 -50.58 18.70
C SER A 39 -38.61 -50.27 20.12
N GLU A 40 -39.61 -49.99 20.95
CA GLU A 40 -39.54 -49.91 22.41
C GLU A 40 -38.97 -51.20 23.02
N ALA A 41 -38.11 -51.04 24.03
CA ALA A 41 -37.93 -52.02 25.08
C ALA A 41 -37.46 -51.29 26.35
N ASP A 42 -38.31 -51.35 27.37
CA ASP A 42 -38.03 -50.93 28.73
C ASP A 42 -36.80 -51.64 29.29
N SER A 43 -35.80 -50.88 29.72
CA SER A 43 -34.95 -51.28 30.84
C SER A 43 -34.48 -50.04 31.60
N GLU A 44 -34.70 -50.08 32.92
CA GLU A 44 -34.39 -49.03 33.89
C GLU A 44 -32.94 -48.50 33.76
N PRO A 45 -32.71 -47.19 33.97
CA PRO A 45 -31.36 -46.65 33.98
C PRO A 45 -30.66 -47.10 35.27
N VAL A 46 -29.69 -47.99 35.12
CA VAL A 46 -28.70 -48.22 36.17
C VAL A 46 -27.75 -47.02 36.16
N ASP A 47 -27.86 -46.18 37.19
CA ASP A 47 -26.91 -45.11 37.49
C ASP A 47 -25.52 -45.70 37.75
N TYR A 48 -24.72 -45.84 36.68
CA TYR A 48 -23.27 -45.90 36.82
C TYR A 48 -22.77 -44.46 36.94
N ILE A 49 -22.50 -44.06 38.17
CA ILE A 49 -21.56 -42.97 38.45
C ILE A 49 -20.20 -43.44 37.92
N LEU A 50 -19.91 -43.11 36.66
CA LEU A 50 -18.55 -43.13 36.15
C LEU A 50 -17.83 -41.97 36.84
N GLU A 51 -16.88 -42.30 37.73
CA GLU A 51 -15.86 -41.33 38.14
C GLU A 51 -15.23 -40.70 36.89
N PRO A 52 -14.87 -39.42 36.92
CA PRO A 52 -14.33 -38.73 35.75
C PRO A 52 -13.00 -39.38 35.39
N PHE A 53 -13.03 -40.27 34.40
CA PHE A 53 -11.83 -40.67 33.68
C PHE A 53 -11.21 -39.39 33.11
N ASP A 54 -9.88 -39.35 33.15
CA ASP A 54 -9.03 -38.28 32.63
C ASP A 54 -9.19 -38.21 31.10
N SER A 55 -10.33 -37.70 30.63
CA SER A 55 -10.76 -37.68 29.23
C SER A 55 -9.80 -36.89 28.33
N ASP A 56 -8.97 -36.05 28.96
CA ASP A 56 -7.86 -35.32 28.36
C ASP A 56 -6.79 -36.28 27.82
N VAL A 57 -6.53 -37.39 28.51
CA VAL A 57 -5.51 -38.38 28.14
C VAL A 57 -5.92 -39.20 26.91
N LEU A 58 -7.19 -39.60 26.80
CA LEU A 58 -7.65 -40.48 25.72
C LEU A 58 -7.69 -39.78 24.34
N PHE A 59 -8.12 -38.51 24.31
CA PHE A 59 -8.14 -37.73 23.08
C PHE A 59 -6.72 -37.31 22.65
N LEU A 60 -5.86 -36.92 23.60
CA LEU A 60 -4.45 -36.66 23.32
C LEU A 60 -3.79 -37.89 22.71
N ASN A 61 -4.05 -39.09 23.21
CA ASN A 61 -3.56 -40.33 22.60
C ASN A 61 -4.08 -40.53 21.16
N THR A 62 -5.33 -40.15 20.86
CA THR A 62 -5.91 -40.27 19.51
C THR A 62 -5.27 -39.28 18.52
N VAL A 63 -5.10 -38.02 18.93
CA VAL A 63 -4.36 -37.01 18.14
C VAL A 63 -2.91 -37.42 17.95
N GLN A 64 -2.28 -37.93 19.02
CA GLN A 64 -0.92 -38.45 18.98
C GLN A 64 -0.79 -39.60 17.98
N GLU A 65 -1.70 -40.59 17.98
CA GLU A 65 -1.67 -41.70 17.02
C GLU A 65 -1.86 -41.23 15.57
N ALA A 66 -2.76 -40.27 15.33
CA ALA A 66 -2.96 -39.69 14.02
C ALA A 66 -1.69 -38.95 13.53
N VAL A 67 -1.06 -38.14 14.38
CA VAL A 67 0.19 -37.43 14.07
C VAL A 67 1.35 -38.40 13.85
N LEU A 68 1.47 -39.44 14.67
CA LEU A 68 2.49 -40.48 14.50
C LEU A 68 2.31 -41.21 13.17
N LYS A 69 1.08 -41.59 12.81
CA LYS A 69 0.79 -42.24 11.52
C LYS A 69 1.18 -41.36 10.33
N LEU A 70 0.97 -40.05 10.43
CA LEU A 70 1.34 -39.08 9.39
C LEU A 70 2.85 -38.88 9.27
N LEU A 71 3.57 -38.91 10.39
CA LEU A 71 5.02 -38.65 10.42
C LEU A 71 5.86 -39.91 10.25
N LYS A 72 5.26 -41.10 10.40
CA LYS A 72 5.95 -42.39 10.33
C LYS A 72 6.76 -42.55 9.04
N ASP A 73 6.19 -42.23 7.89
CA ASP A 73 6.89 -42.32 6.61
C ASP A 73 8.12 -41.40 6.50
N ASP A 74 8.11 -40.25 7.18
CA ASP A 74 9.24 -39.31 7.18
C ASP A 74 10.32 -39.75 8.17
N ILE A 75 9.90 -40.34 9.29
CA ILE A 75 10.78 -40.93 10.31
C ILE A 75 11.49 -42.16 9.75
N ASP A 76 10.75 -43.04 9.07
CA ASP A 76 11.24 -44.30 8.52
C ASP A 76 12.18 -44.11 7.31
N LYS A 77 12.05 -43.00 6.56
CA LYS A 77 12.94 -42.65 5.43
C LYS A 77 14.30 -42.08 5.86
N PHE A 78 14.51 -41.79 7.14
CA PHE A 78 15.72 -41.13 7.65
C PHE A 78 16.74 -42.15 8.15
N GLY A 79 17.90 -42.24 7.49
CA GLY A 79 18.97 -43.20 7.79
C GLY A 79 19.55 -43.10 9.21
N ASP A 80 20.26 -44.13 9.66
CA ASP A 80 20.81 -44.29 11.02
C ASP A 80 22.06 -43.47 11.34
N SER A 81 22.37 -42.42 10.57
CA SER A 81 23.52 -41.58 10.83
C SER A 81 23.27 -40.65 12.04
N GLU A 82 24.16 -40.67 13.04
CA GLU A 82 24.14 -39.77 14.20
C GLU A 82 24.24 -38.28 13.83
N LYS A 83 24.56 -37.95 12.57
CA LYS A 83 24.67 -36.57 12.06
C LYS A 83 23.37 -36.06 11.43
N ASP A 84 22.36 -36.89 11.30
CA ASP A 84 21.16 -36.57 10.54
C ASP A 84 20.16 -35.81 11.43
N VAL A 85 19.77 -34.61 10.98
CA VAL A 85 18.76 -33.77 11.63
C VAL A 85 17.43 -33.96 10.91
N LEU A 86 16.46 -34.57 11.58
CA LEU A 86 15.10 -34.68 11.05
C LEU A 86 14.43 -33.31 11.09
N THR A 87 14.05 -32.77 9.93
CA THR A 87 13.38 -31.48 9.82
C THR A 87 11.88 -31.68 9.60
N ILE A 88 11.05 -31.24 10.53
CA ILE A 88 9.58 -31.34 10.42
C ILE A 88 8.99 -29.95 10.25
N LYS A 89 8.16 -29.77 9.22
CA LYS A 89 7.51 -28.50 8.91
C LYS A 89 6.06 -28.48 9.42
N LEU A 90 5.68 -27.42 10.15
CA LEU A 90 4.34 -27.22 10.70
C LEU A 90 3.78 -25.87 10.28
N ASP A 91 2.47 -25.80 9.99
CA ASP A 91 1.77 -24.53 9.79
C ASP A 91 0.88 -24.25 11.00
N LEU A 92 1.06 -23.10 11.64
CA LEU A 92 0.26 -22.63 12.76
C LEU A 92 -0.54 -21.39 12.33
N PHE A 93 -1.81 -21.32 12.66
CA PHE A 93 -2.64 -20.13 12.46
C PHE A 93 -3.07 -19.61 13.83
N LEU A 94 -2.70 -18.37 14.12
CA LEU A 94 -2.86 -17.74 15.42
C LEU A 94 -3.79 -16.53 15.30
N ASP A 95 -4.71 -16.45 16.25
CA ASP A 95 -5.51 -15.25 16.51
C ASP A 95 -5.72 -15.10 18.03
N SER A 96 -5.72 -13.88 18.53
CA SER A 96 -6.01 -13.60 19.94
C SER A 96 -6.93 -12.41 20.10
N GLU A 97 -7.85 -12.52 21.06
CA GLU A 97 -8.82 -11.47 21.37
C GLU A 97 -8.46 -10.77 22.69
N TYR A 98 -8.37 -9.44 22.65
CA TYR A 98 -7.76 -8.63 23.72
C TYR A 98 -8.72 -7.56 24.28
N THR A 99 -8.68 -7.34 25.60
CA THR A 99 -9.28 -6.17 26.26
C THR A 99 -8.27 -5.33 27.03
N ILE A 100 -8.69 -4.11 27.34
CA ILE A 100 -7.92 -3.06 28.04
C ILE A 100 -7.39 -3.53 29.42
N ASP A 101 -7.99 -4.56 30.03
CA ASP A 101 -7.67 -5.02 31.40
C ASP A 101 -6.82 -6.32 31.50
N GLN A 102 -6.11 -6.71 30.42
CA GLN A 102 -5.13 -7.82 30.35
C GLN A 102 -5.67 -9.28 30.42
N ASN A 103 -5.02 -10.13 29.61
CA ASN A 103 -4.93 -11.61 29.61
C ASN A 103 -6.22 -12.45 29.53
N LEU A 104 -6.91 -12.46 28.39
CA LEU A 104 -8.11 -13.29 28.16
C LEU A 104 -7.85 -14.70 27.61
N SER A 105 -7.32 -14.81 26.40
CA SER A 105 -7.17 -16.10 25.70
C SER A 105 -6.32 -15.95 24.42
N CYS A 106 -5.70 -17.03 23.97
CA CYS A 106 -4.94 -17.14 22.73
C CYS A 106 -5.41 -18.36 21.94
N GLN A 107 -5.95 -18.18 20.73
CA GLN A 107 -6.53 -19.27 19.96
C GLN A 107 -5.52 -19.75 18.90
N LEU A 108 -5.30 -21.07 18.80
CA LEU A 108 -4.23 -21.65 17.98
C LEU A 108 -4.74 -22.80 17.11
N LEU A 109 -4.99 -22.54 15.83
CA LEU A 109 -5.22 -23.62 14.88
C LEU A 109 -3.87 -24.24 14.46
N LEU A 110 -3.66 -25.51 14.78
CA LEU A 110 -2.48 -26.29 14.39
C LEU A 110 -2.80 -27.12 13.14
N VAL A 111 -2.08 -26.94 12.04
CA VAL A 111 -2.27 -27.73 10.82
C VAL A 111 -1.03 -28.58 10.56
N ILE A 112 -1.20 -29.91 10.56
CA ILE A 112 -0.12 -30.88 10.32
C ILE A 112 -0.45 -31.65 9.05
N LYS A 113 0.39 -31.53 8.00
CA LYS A 113 0.18 -32.18 6.69
C LYS A 113 -1.26 -32.04 6.16
N ASP A 114 -1.75 -30.81 6.13
CA ASP A 114 -3.11 -30.43 5.70
C ASP A 114 -4.28 -30.91 6.59
N ILE A 115 -4.02 -31.69 7.64
CA ILE A 115 -5.01 -32.08 8.63
C ILE A 115 -5.09 -30.99 9.72
N PRO A 116 -6.25 -30.31 9.86
CA PRO A 116 -6.42 -29.26 10.86
C PRO A 116 -6.73 -29.86 12.23
N PHE A 117 -5.90 -29.57 13.21
CA PHE A 117 -6.18 -29.74 14.64
C PHE A 117 -6.53 -28.38 15.22
N LYS A 118 -7.74 -28.22 15.75
CA LYS A 118 -8.18 -26.96 16.34
C LYS A 118 -7.79 -26.97 17.82
N ILE A 119 -6.88 -26.08 18.22
CA ILE A 119 -6.47 -25.93 19.61
C ILE A 119 -6.84 -24.51 20.05
N ILE A 120 -7.41 -24.37 21.24
CA ILE A 120 -7.66 -23.06 21.85
C ILE A 120 -6.93 -23.05 23.17
N ALA A 121 -6.00 -22.11 23.36
CA ALA A 121 -5.41 -21.86 24.66
C ALA A 121 -6.16 -20.73 25.37
N ILE A 122 -6.72 -20.99 26.54
CA ILE A 122 -7.49 -20.02 27.31
C ILE A 122 -6.74 -19.77 28.61
N ASN A 123 -6.75 -18.53 29.11
CA ASN A 123 -6.17 -18.29 30.43
C ASN A 123 -6.90 -19.16 31.47
N ALA A 124 -6.14 -19.88 32.29
CA ALA A 124 -6.67 -20.76 33.34
C ALA A 124 -7.60 -20.02 34.30
N ALA A 125 -7.43 -18.70 34.45
CA ALA A 125 -8.36 -17.83 35.18
C ALA A 125 -9.80 -17.88 34.65
N PHE A 126 -10.03 -18.28 33.39
CA PHE A 126 -11.37 -18.40 32.80
C PHE A 126 -11.94 -19.81 32.80
N ARG A 127 -11.20 -20.81 33.31
CA ARG A 127 -11.70 -22.18 33.46
C ARG A 127 -13.05 -22.26 34.16
N PRO A 128 -13.34 -21.47 35.23
CA PRO A 128 -14.65 -21.49 35.88
C PRO A 128 -15.83 -21.05 35.01
N PHE A 129 -15.58 -20.33 33.90
CA PHE A 129 -16.65 -19.83 33.01
C PHE A 129 -16.92 -20.76 31.82
N ILE A 130 -16.12 -21.81 31.63
CA ILE A 130 -16.31 -22.81 30.59
C ILE A 130 -16.75 -24.09 31.27
N SER A 131 -18.02 -24.46 31.06
CA SER A 131 -18.55 -25.66 31.69
C SER A 131 -17.94 -26.92 31.06
N PRO A 132 -17.77 -28.02 31.82
CA PRO A 132 -17.32 -29.29 31.26
C PRO A 132 -18.19 -29.77 30.09
N GLU A 133 -19.49 -29.48 30.11
CA GLU A 133 -20.41 -29.82 29.01
C GLU A 133 -20.10 -29.02 27.75
N LEU A 134 -19.78 -27.73 27.88
CA LEU A 134 -19.35 -26.91 26.74
C LEU A 134 -18.03 -27.42 26.18
N GLU A 135 -17.08 -27.81 27.03
CA GLU A 135 -15.81 -28.38 26.60
C GLU A 135 -16.00 -29.72 25.86
N ILE A 136 -16.84 -30.62 26.38
CA ILE A 136 -17.21 -31.88 25.73
C ILE A 136 -17.89 -31.59 24.39
N LYS A 137 -18.84 -30.65 24.36
CA LYS A 137 -19.54 -30.24 23.14
C LYS A 137 -18.59 -29.70 22.09
N MET A 138 -17.67 -28.81 22.46
CA MET A 138 -16.66 -28.27 21.54
C MET A 138 -15.73 -29.36 21.00
N ARG A 139 -15.37 -30.36 21.83
CA ARG A 139 -14.60 -31.53 21.39
C ARG A 139 -15.39 -32.38 20.40
N SER A 140 -16.66 -32.70 20.69
CA SER A 140 -17.46 -33.65 19.89
C SER A 140 -18.07 -33.05 18.62
N GLU A 141 -18.51 -31.80 18.66
CA GLU A 141 -19.24 -31.18 17.54
C GLU A 141 -18.31 -30.41 16.58
N HIS A 142 -17.12 -30.03 17.04
CA HIS A 142 -16.27 -29.10 16.30
C HIS A 142 -14.80 -29.52 16.19
N ASP A 143 -14.41 -30.66 16.78
CA ASP A 143 -13.02 -31.17 16.84
C ASP A 143 -12.04 -30.19 17.49
N ILE A 144 -12.47 -29.53 18.57
CA ILE A 144 -11.70 -28.50 19.27
C ILE A 144 -11.09 -29.03 20.56
N VAL A 145 -9.79 -28.83 20.74
CA VAL A 145 -9.09 -29.02 22.02
C VAL A 145 -8.99 -27.69 22.75
N VAL A 146 -9.57 -27.61 23.94
CA VAL A 146 -9.41 -26.43 24.82
C VAL A 146 -8.31 -26.73 25.83
N LEU A 147 -7.30 -25.87 25.90
CA LEU A 147 -6.18 -25.94 26.83
C LEU A 147 -6.25 -24.74 27.78
N PHE A 148 -6.27 -24.99 29.09
CA PHE A 148 -6.22 -23.94 30.10
C PHE A 148 -4.78 -23.69 30.53
N LEU A 149 -4.23 -22.52 30.18
CA LEU A 149 -2.84 -22.15 30.44
C LEU A 149 -2.78 -20.97 31.40
N ASN A 150 -1.83 -20.96 32.35
CA ASN A 150 -1.61 -19.78 33.18
C ASN A 150 -0.85 -18.70 32.38
N LEU A 151 -1.58 -17.80 31.71
CA LEU A 151 -1.01 -16.76 30.85
C LEU A 151 -0.36 -15.60 31.64
N ASP A 152 -0.45 -15.61 32.97
CA ASP A 152 0.13 -14.58 33.84
C ASP A 152 1.60 -14.87 34.20
N ASP A 153 2.08 -16.09 33.93
CA ASP A 153 3.47 -16.46 34.18
C ASP A 153 4.37 -16.02 33.01
N SER A 154 5.21 -15.02 33.25
CA SER A 154 6.14 -14.47 32.23
C SER A 154 7.16 -15.48 31.71
N SER A 155 7.32 -16.61 32.42
CA SER A 155 8.41 -17.58 32.22
C SER A 155 8.04 -18.81 31.38
N LEU A 156 6.75 -19.08 31.11
CA LEU A 156 6.35 -20.28 30.37
C LEU A 156 6.22 -20.04 28.87
N ILE A 157 6.97 -20.79 28.06
CA ILE A 157 6.71 -20.88 26.62
C ILE A 157 5.48 -21.78 26.43
N HIS A 158 4.30 -21.19 26.23
CA HIS A 158 3.04 -21.94 26.08
C HIS A 158 3.08 -22.96 24.92
N LEU A 159 3.84 -22.65 23.86
CA LEU A 159 4.11 -23.57 22.76
C LEU A 159 4.81 -24.86 23.18
N THR A 160 5.72 -24.83 24.16
CA THR A 160 6.34 -26.07 24.65
C THR A 160 5.36 -26.91 25.44
N SER A 161 4.40 -26.33 26.16
CA SER A 161 3.35 -27.14 26.80
C SER A 161 2.45 -27.83 25.78
N ILE A 162 2.09 -27.14 24.69
CA ILE A 162 1.32 -27.71 23.58
C ILE A 162 2.11 -28.84 22.92
N PHE A 163 3.39 -28.62 22.61
CA PHE A 163 4.24 -29.65 22.05
C PHE A 163 4.55 -30.78 23.03
N ASP A 164 4.71 -30.48 24.32
CA ASP A 164 4.92 -31.48 25.39
C ASP A 164 3.70 -32.40 25.56
N HIS A 165 2.51 -31.99 25.12
CA HIS A 165 1.32 -32.83 25.12
C HIS A 165 1.15 -33.64 23.82
N ILE A 166 1.81 -33.23 22.73
CA ILE A 166 1.69 -33.86 21.40
C ILE A 166 2.91 -34.72 21.04
N LEU A 167 4.13 -34.34 21.45
CA LEU A 167 5.40 -34.92 21.02
C LEU A 167 6.02 -36.04 21.87
N PRO A 168 5.66 -36.32 23.15
CA PRO A 168 6.41 -37.26 23.99
C PRO A 168 6.68 -38.63 23.36
N LEU A 169 5.80 -39.13 22.48
CA LEU A 169 5.96 -40.41 21.79
C LEU A 169 6.89 -40.35 20.54
N ILE A 170 6.97 -39.22 19.84
CA ILE A 170 7.96 -39.02 18.75
C ILE A 170 9.38 -39.01 19.33
N VAL A 171 9.50 -38.45 20.54
CA VAL A 171 10.77 -38.25 21.24
C VAL A 171 11.26 -39.52 21.93
N GLN A 172 10.36 -40.29 22.53
CA GLN A 172 10.73 -41.56 23.19
C GLN A 172 11.28 -42.61 22.23
N GLN A 173 11.00 -42.51 20.93
CA GLN A 173 11.49 -43.44 19.91
C GLN A 173 12.74 -42.95 19.16
N SER A 174 13.19 -41.70 19.40
CA SER A 174 14.28 -41.09 18.65
C SER A 174 15.39 -40.59 19.57
N THR A 175 16.58 -41.16 19.45
CA THR A 175 17.82 -40.59 20.05
C THR A 175 18.36 -39.41 19.25
N LYS A 176 17.71 -39.03 18.15
CA LYS A 176 18.21 -38.05 17.16
C LYS A 176 17.78 -36.62 17.51
N LYS A 177 18.55 -35.65 17.02
CA LYS A 177 18.19 -34.22 17.12
C LYS A 177 17.08 -33.90 16.13
N ILE A 178 15.94 -33.43 16.63
CA ILE A 178 14.80 -33.01 15.81
C ILE A 178 14.81 -31.48 15.68
N HIS A 179 14.72 -31.00 14.45
CA HIS A 179 14.61 -29.57 14.14
C HIS A 179 13.22 -29.27 13.57
N TRP A 180 12.44 -28.52 14.34
CA TRP A 180 11.10 -28.09 13.91
C TRP A 180 11.17 -26.78 13.14
N VAL A 181 10.55 -26.72 11.97
CA VAL A 181 10.38 -25.49 11.19
C VAL A 181 8.90 -25.13 11.20
N ILE A 182 8.55 -24.07 11.92
CA ILE A 182 7.16 -23.67 12.13
C ILE A 182 6.88 -22.44 11.28
N ASP A 183 5.97 -22.52 10.33
CA ASP A 183 5.39 -21.38 9.63
C ASP A 183 4.16 -20.89 10.43
N LEU A 184 4.32 -19.81 11.18
CA LEU A 184 3.26 -19.22 12.00
C LEU A 184 2.59 -18.07 11.26
N TYR A 185 1.38 -18.31 10.79
CA TYR A 185 0.47 -17.32 10.21
C TYR A 185 -0.37 -16.67 11.29
N PHE A 186 -0.55 -15.37 11.21
CA PHE A 186 -1.40 -14.62 12.14
C PHE A 186 -1.83 -13.30 11.52
N PHE A 187 -2.63 -12.51 12.23
CA PHE A 187 -3.10 -11.21 11.75
C PHE A 187 -2.84 -10.07 12.74
N TYR A 188 -1.90 -9.18 12.42
CA TYR A 188 -1.65 -7.86 13.01
C TYR A 188 -1.18 -7.78 14.49
N ALA A 189 -1.65 -8.64 15.40
CA ALA A 189 -1.42 -8.43 16.83
C ALA A 189 -0.09 -9.04 17.32
N VAL A 190 0.95 -8.21 17.36
CA VAL A 190 2.29 -8.58 17.91
C VAL A 190 2.20 -9.12 19.34
N ARG A 191 1.22 -8.66 20.12
CA ARG A 191 0.96 -9.15 21.48
C ARG A 191 0.63 -10.65 21.49
N ASP A 192 -0.03 -11.17 20.46
CA ASP A 192 -0.36 -12.60 20.31
C ASP A 192 0.89 -13.46 20.34
N LEU A 193 2.00 -12.96 19.77
CA LEU A 193 3.27 -13.67 19.84
C LEU A 193 3.83 -13.71 21.27
N SER A 194 3.66 -12.64 22.04
CA SER A 194 4.05 -12.65 23.46
C SER A 194 3.18 -13.59 24.28
N ILE A 195 1.90 -13.72 23.94
CA ILE A 195 1.01 -14.68 24.61
C ILE A 195 1.39 -16.11 24.21
N LEU A 196 1.74 -16.36 22.94
CA LEU A 196 2.06 -17.70 22.45
C LEU A 196 3.45 -18.19 22.90
N PHE A 197 4.45 -17.31 22.86
CA PHE A 197 5.85 -17.66 23.13
C PHE A 197 6.35 -17.27 24.53
N GLY A 198 5.56 -16.51 25.29
CA GLY A 198 5.99 -15.88 26.53
C GLY A 198 6.73 -14.56 26.28
N LEU A 199 6.56 -13.60 27.19
CA LEU A 199 7.14 -12.27 27.05
C LEU A 199 8.69 -12.32 27.11
N ASP A 200 9.26 -13.16 27.96
CA ASP A 200 10.72 -13.28 28.12
C ASP A 200 11.42 -13.79 26.84
N ALA A 201 10.77 -14.69 26.10
CA ALA A 201 11.28 -15.16 24.80
C ALA A 201 11.17 -14.08 23.72
N MET A 202 10.09 -13.29 23.73
CA MET A 202 9.83 -12.27 22.71
C MET A 202 10.58 -10.96 22.95
N LEU A 203 10.87 -10.59 24.20
CA LEU A 203 11.53 -9.32 24.55
C LEU A 203 12.87 -9.12 23.82
N PRO A 204 13.81 -10.09 23.78
CA PRO A 204 15.04 -9.96 23.00
C PRO A 204 14.78 -9.74 21.51
N LEU A 205 13.74 -10.38 20.94
CA LEU A 205 13.36 -10.21 19.54
C LEU A 205 12.79 -8.81 19.27
N TYR A 206 11.94 -8.31 20.17
CA TYR A 206 11.40 -6.96 20.13
C TYR A 206 12.48 -5.90 20.30
N LYS A 207 13.53 -6.16 21.07
CA LYS A 207 14.71 -5.30 21.20
C LYS A 207 15.65 -5.38 19.99
N GLY A 208 15.52 -6.44 19.18
CA GLY A 208 16.42 -6.72 18.05
C GLY A 208 17.76 -7.31 18.48
N GLU A 209 17.81 -7.91 19.67
CA GLU A 209 18.99 -8.57 20.25
C GLU A 209 19.15 -10.02 19.75
N ARG A 210 18.05 -10.67 19.35
CA ARG A 210 18.02 -12.03 18.79
C ARG A 210 17.08 -12.11 17.58
N GLY A 211 17.35 -13.02 16.64
CA GLY A 211 16.51 -13.28 15.48
C GLY A 211 16.40 -12.13 14.47
N THR A 212 15.48 -12.26 13.52
CA THR A 212 15.28 -11.30 12.42
C THR A 212 13.84 -10.78 12.32
N LEU A 213 13.14 -10.63 13.45
CA LEU A 213 11.79 -10.04 13.44
C LEU A 213 11.82 -8.59 12.95
N ARG A 214 11.09 -8.35 11.85
CA ARG A 214 11.07 -7.09 11.11
C ARG A 214 9.63 -6.58 11.02
N PRO A 215 9.35 -5.37 11.55
CA PRO A 215 8.11 -4.68 11.26
C PRO A 215 8.19 -4.13 9.84
N ARG A 216 7.32 -4.63 8.95
CA ARG A 216 7.09 -4.10 7.59
C ARG A 216 5.65 -3.54 7.54
N ARG A 217 4.87 -3.87 6.50
CA ARG A 217 3.40 -3.71 6.51
C ARG A 217 2.68 -4.73 7.40
N GLY A 218 3.39 -5.77 7.81
CA GLY A 218 3.05 -6.72 8.87
C GLY A 218 4.33 -7.19 9.55
N LEU A 219 4.25 -8.14 10.47
CA LEU A 219 5.41 -8.76 11.10
C LEU A 219 5.92 -9.95 10.27
N SER A 220 7.20 -9.97 9.97
CA SER A 220 7.83 -11.12 9.33
C SER A 220 9.23 -11.33 9.87
N GLY A 221 9.72 -12.56 9.79
CA GLY A 221 11.08 -12.87 10.19
C GLY A 221 11.20 -14.31 10.63
N PHE A 222 12.38 -14.66 11.13
CA PHE A 222 12.59 -15.94 11.77
C PHE A 222 13.33 -15.77 13.08
N PHE A 223 13.08 -16.68 14.01
CA PHE A 223 13.87 -16.82 15.22
C PHE A 223 14.01 -18.29 15.60
N GLN A 224 15.03 -18.56 16.41
CA GLN A 224 15.28 -19.89 16.94
C GLN A 224 14.98 -19.89 18.44
N LEU A 225 14.26 -20.91 18.87
CA LEU A 225 14.10 -21.24 20.28
C LEU A 225 14.95 -22.48 20.54
N GLU A 226 15.84 -22.39 21.52
CA GLU A 226 16.66 -23.50 21.98
C GLU A 226 16.14 -23.95 23.35
N ASP A 227 16.04 -25.27 23.52
CA ASP A 227 15.51 -25.92 24.72
C ASP A 227 16.41 -25.75 25.97
N SER A 228 17.51 -24.99 25.88
CA SER A 228 18.40 -24.70 27.01
C SER A 228 17.73 -23.96 28.17
N VAL A 229 16.53 -23.41 27.92
CA VAL A 229 15.65 -22.82 28.94
C VAL A 229 15.02 -23.89 29.86
N PHE A 230 14.93 -25.16 29.43
CA PHE A 230 14.07 -26.17 30.05
C PHE A 230 14.82 -27.30 30.78
N ASN A 231 16.16 -27.26 30.80
CA ASN A 231 16.99 -28.18 31.59
C ASN A 231 16.76 -29.68 31.28
N ARG A 232 16.42 -30.03 30.03
CA ARG A 232 16.15 -31.41 29.59
C ARG A 232 17.34 -32.01 28.80
N PRO A 233 17.52 -33.34 28.79
CA PRO A 233 18.62 -34.03 28.10
C PRO A 233 18.49 -34.10 26.57
N TYR A 234 17.37 -33.65 25.99
CA TYR A 234 17.10 -33.67 24.55
C TYR A 234 17.21 -32.25 23.97
N PHE A 235 17.97 -32.08 22.88
CA PHE A 235 18.14 -30.78 22.24
C PHE A 235 17.07 -30.56 21.16
N PHE A 236 15.90 -30.01 21.53
CA PHE A 236 14.97 -29.49 20.55
C PHE A 236 15.42 -28.13 20.04
N LYS A 237 15.38 -27.99 18.72
CA LYS A 237 15.57 -26.70 18.06
C LYS A 237 14.32 -26.37 17.30
N TYR A 238 13.71 -25.22 17.60
CA TYR A 238 12.59 -24.69 16.85
C TYR A 238 13.08 -23.53 16.00
N SER A 239 12.72 -23.51 14.72
CA SER A 239 12.86 -22.37 13.84
C SER A 239 11.49 -21.88 13.45
N VAL A 240 11.07 -20.79 14.06
CA VAL A 240 9.77 -20.18 13.82
C VAL A 240 9.93 -19.12 12.73
N LYS A 241 9.15 -19.23 11.68
CA LYS A 241 8.98 -18.26 10.59
C LYS A 241 7.65 -17.56 10.79
N ILE A 242 7.69 -16.26 11.03
CA ILE A 242 6.50 -15.42 11.24
C ILE A 242 5.96 -14.92 9.91
N LYS A 243 4.66 -15.14 9.68
CA LYS A 243 3.93 -14.89 8.44
C LYS A 243 2.64 -14.09 8.70
N ASP A 244 2.77 -12.78 8.95
CA ASP A 244 1.61 -11.90 9.15
C ASP A 244 0.82 -11.65 7.86
N LEU A 245 -0.44 -12.09 7.82
CA LEU A 245 -1.31 -11.96 6.65
C LEU A 245 -1.81 -10.53 6.44
N VAL A 246 -1.67 -9.63 7.42
CA VAL A 246 -1.96 -8.19 7.24
C VAL A 246 -1.04 -7.54 6.21
N GLY A 247 0.05 -8.19 5.80
CA GLY A 247 0.86 -7.69 4.69
C GLY A 247 0.19 -7.81 3.32
N ILE A 248 -0.74 -8.77 3.16
CA ILE A 248 -1.35 -9.14 1.87
C ILE A 248 -2.41 -8.12 1.44
N ASP A 249 -3.04 -7.42 2.38
CA ASP A 249 -4.00 -6.35 2.12
C ASP A 249 -3.89 -5.25 3.18
N VAL A 250 -4.58 -4.11 3.02
CA VAL A 250 -4.44 -2.95 3.94
C VAL A 250 -5.59 -2.78 4.93
N ASP A 251 -6.55 -3.70 4.93
CA ASP A 251 -7.79 -3.60 5.69
C ASP A 251 -7.85 -4.61 6.86
N GLY A 252 -8.93 -4.61 7.65
CA GLY A 252 -9.09 -5.57 8.76
C GLY A 252 -9.34 -7.00 8.27
N LEU A 253 -9.23 -7.99 9.16
CA LEU A 253 -9.40 -9.41 8.82
C LEU A 253 -10.71 -9.70 8.06
N LEU A 254 -11.82 -9.12 8.52
CA LEU A 254 -13.12 -9.25 7.86
C LEU A 254 -13.13 -8.69 6.44
N ASP A 255 -12.50 -7.54 6.22
CA ASP A 255 -12.45 -6.91 4.91
C ASP A 255 -11.59 -7.73 3.94
N ILE A 256 -10.54 -8.37 4.46
CA ILE A 256 -9.68 -9.29 3.68
C ILE A 256 -10.43 -10.58 3.35
N ALA A 257 -11.13 -11.18 4.30
CA ALA A 257 -11.98 -12.34 4.04
C ALA A 257 -13.02 -12.03 2.96
N LYS A 258 -13.73 -10.90 3.08
CA LYS A 258 -14.65 -10.40 2.04
C LYS A 258 -13.95 -10.15 0.72
N SER A 259 -12.72 -9.64 0.74
CA SER A 259 -11.92 -9.43 -0.48
C SER A 259 -11.48 -10.75 -1.14
N CYS A 260 -11.56 -11.87 -0.42
CA CYS A 260 -11.36 -13.23 -0.87
C CYS A 260 -12.67 -13.98 -1.18
N GLY A 261 -13.84 -13.33 -1.07
CA GLY A 261 -15.14 -13.98 -1.25
C GLY A 261 -15.48 -14.97 -0.13
N LEU A 262 -14.87 -14.81 1.04
CA LEU A 262 -15.09 -15.66 2.20
C LEU A 262 -16.04 -14.97 3.18
N GLU A 263 -16.94 -15.75 3.76
CA GLU A 263 -17.86 -15.28 4.80
C GLU A 263 -17.30 -15.57 6.18
N MET A 264 -17.58 -14.68 7.13
CA MET A 264 -17.20 -14.84 8.53
C MET A 264 -18.47 -14.67 9.38
N PRO A 265 -19.35 -15.69 9.44
CA PRO A 265 -20.65 -15.57 10.08
C PRO A 265 -20.55 -15.19 11.56
N ASP A 266 -19.49 -15.64 12.23
CA ASP A 266 -19.31 -15.45 13.67
C ASP A 266 -18.75 -14.06 14.01
N LYS A 267 -18.16 -13.32 13.05
CA LYS A 267 -17.50 -12.03 13.32
C LYS A 267 -18.44 -10.96 13.85
N GLY A 268 -19.74 -11.09 13.58
CA GLY A 268 -20.79 -10.18 14.03
C GLY A 268 -21.26 -10.42 15.48
N PHE A 269 -20.88 -11.54 16.12
CA PHE A 269 -21.40 -11.90 17.44
C PHE A 269 -21.14 -10.85 18.53
N PHE A 270 -20.04 -10.09 18.39
CA PHE A 270 -19.59 -9.15 19.42
C PHE A 270 -19.42 -7.72 18.91
N ASP A 271 -20.08 -7.31 17.82
CA ASP A 271 -19.97 -5.93 17.30
C ASP A 271 -20.24 -4.85 18.36
N GLY A 272 -21.15 -5.09 19.31
CA GLY A 272 -21.43 -4.20 20.44
C GLY A 272 -20.51 -4.36 21.66
N MET A 273 -19.64 -5.39 21.69
CA MET A 273 -18.76 -5.73 22.81
C MET A 273 -17.27 -5.80 22.43
N LYS A 274 -16.86 -5.32 21.24
CA LYS A 274 -15.46 -5.38 20.77
C LYS A 274 -14.45 -4.72 21.72
N THR A 275 -14.88 -3.80 22.58
CA THR A 275 -14.03 -3.15 23.59
C THR A 275 -14.08 -3.84 24.95
N GLN A 276 -14.90 -4.88 25.10
CA GLN A 276 -15.21 -5.62 26.33
C GLN A 276 -15.24 -7.14 26.05
N MET A 277 -14.25 -7.63 25.28
CA MET A 277 -14.10 -9.05 24.97
C MET A 277 -13.95 -9.95 26.22
N ASP A 278 -13.62 -9.40 27.39
CA ASP A 278 -13.64 -10.10 28.68
C ASP A 278 -15.06 -10.38 29.16
N VAL A 279 -15.92 -9.39 29.02
CA VAL A 279 -17.35 -9.52 29.29
C VAL A 279 -17.96 -10.51 28.31
N ALA A 280 -17.58 -10.45 27.03
CA ALA A 280 -18.01 -11.39 26.00
C ALA A 280 -17.64 -12.84 26.36
N LEU A 281 -16.39 -13.12 26.77
CA LEU A 281 -15.97 -14.47 27.19
C LEU A 281 -16.73 -14.95 28.42
N ARG A 282 -16.96 -14.09 29.43
CA ARG A 282 -17.67 -14.48 30.65
C ARG A 282 -19.16 -14.71 30.44
N GLN A 283 -19.81 -13.89 29.62
CA GLN A 283 -21.25 -13.93 29.40
C GLN A 283 -21.66 -14.89 28.29
N HIS A 284 -20.81 -15.06 27.27
CA HIS A 284 -21.08 -15.84 26.08
C HIS A 284 -19.86 -16.68 25.66
N PRO A 285 -19.35 -17.58 26.53
CA PRO A 285 -18.13 -18.34 26.28
C PRO A 285 -18.18 -19.15 24.99
N GLU A 286 -19.29 -19.82 24.69
CA GLU A 286 -19.47 -20.58 23.45
C GLU A 286 -19.28 -19.71 22.19
N LYS A 287 -19.98 -18.58 22.12
CA LYS A 287 -19.86 -17.65 20.97
C LYS A 287 -18.46 -17.06 20.87
N PHE A 288 -17.80 -16.83 22.00
CA PHE A 288 -16.43 -16.31 22.04
C PHE A 288 -15.43 -17.32 21.47
N LEU A 289 -15.59 -18.61 21.80
CA LEU A 289 -14.76 -19.67 21.24
C LEU A 289 -15.00 -19.82 19.74
N LEU A 290 -16.26 -19.87 19.30
CA LEU A 290 -16.60 -19.93 17.88
C LEU A 290 -16.04 -18.74 17.09
N TYR A 291 -16.17 -17.54 17.65
CA TYR A 291 -15.68 -16.31 17.04
C TYR A 291 -14.17 -16.38 16.75
N GLY A 292 -13.33 -16.74 17.74
CA GLY A 292 -11.87 -16.71 17.53
C GLY A 292 -11.35 -17.91 16.74
N ILE A 293 -12.03 -19.06 16.77
CA ILE A 293 -11.71 -20.19 15.88
C ILE A 293 -12.03 -19.81 14.44
N GLY A 294 -13.17 -19.15 14.23
CA GLY A 294 -13.54 -18.60 12.93
C GLY A 294 -12.43 -17.69 12.38
N ASP A 295 -11.87 -16.83 13.23
CA ASP A 295 -10.73 -15.98 12.87
C ASP A 295 -9.46 -16.79 12.56
N ALA A 296 -9.12 -17.85 13.30
CA ALA A 296 -7.94 -18.67 12.97
C ALA A 296 -8.11 -19.50 11.69
N LEU A 297 -9.31 -20.09 11.48
CA LEU A 297 -9.64 -20.87 10.29
C LEU A 297 -9.62 -20.01 9.02
N ILE A 298 -10.16 -18.79 9.09
CA ILE A 298 -10.25 -17.92 7.93
C ILE A 298 -8.85 -17.55 7.40
N LEU A 299 -7.81 -17.50 8.24
CA LEU A 299 -6.44 -17.18 7.78
C LEU A 299 -5.92 -18.21 6.77
N LYS A 300 -6.20 -19.50 7.00
CA LYS A 300 -5.85 -20.58 6.05
C LYS A 300 -6.60 -20.40 4.73
N GLU A 301 -7.90 -20.14 4.83
CA GLU A 301 -8.77 -19.95 3.66
C GLU A 301 -8.40 -18.70 2.87
N ILE A 302 -8.04 -17.59 3.54
CA ILE A 302 -7.55 -16.36 2.91
C ILE A 302 -6.29 -16.68 2.11
N LEU A 303 -5.31 -17.37 2.69
CA LEU A 303 -4.07 -17.71 2.00
C LEU A 303 -4.34 -18.56 0.75
N HIS A 304 -5.19 -19.59 0.87
CA HIS A 304 -5.57 -20.45 -0.26
C HIS A 304 -6.34 -19.68 -1.34
N SER A 305 -7.33 -18.87 -0.96
CA SER A 305 -8.14 -18.06 -1.88
C SER A 305 -7.29 -17.02 -2.61
N LYS A 306 -6.35 -16.35 -1.93
CA LYS A 306 -5.42 -15.43 -2.57
C LYS A 306 -4.48 -16.15 -3.53
N LEU A 307 -3.87 -17.27 -3.10
CA LEU A 307 -3.00 -18.06 -3.97
C LEU A 307 -3.73 -18.52 -5.23
N ALA A 308 -4.93 -19.06 -5.07
CA ALA A 308 -5.79 -19.48 -6.18
C ALA A 308 -6.16 -18.31 -7.10
N SER A 309 -6.51 -17.15 -6.54
CA SER A 309 -6.81 -15.93 -7.31
C SER A 309 -5.62 -15.47 -8.14
N TYR A 310 -4.42 -15.43 -7.57
CA TYR A 310 -3.21 -15.03 -8.31
C TYR A 310 -2.81 -16.05 -9.37
N ASN A 311 -2.87 -17.35 -9.07
CA ASN A 311 -2.61 -18.40 -10.04
C ASN A 311 -3.65 -18.44 -11.16
N SER A 312 -4.92 -18.12 -10.86
CA SER A 312 -5.96 -17.93 -11.88
C SER A 312 -5.64 -16.74 -12.77
N ILE A 313 -5.08 -15.65 -12.24
CA ILE A 313 -4.64 -14.51 -13.05
C ILE A 313 -3.45 -14.92 -13.94
N LEU A 314 -2.41 -15.54 -13.39
CA LEU A 314 -1.23 -15.99 -14.15
C LEU A 314 -1.62 -16.95 -15.28
N SER A 315 -2.44 -17.95 -15.00
CA SER A 315 -2.87 -18.94 -16.00
C SER A 315 -3.93 -18.39 -16.97
N SER A 316 -5.01 -17.76 -16.50
CA SER A 316 -6.13 -17.38 -17.36
C SER A 316 -5.97 -16.03 -18.07
N VAL A 317 -5.14 -15.12 -17.53
CA VAL A 317 -4.90 -13.81 -18.14
C VAL A 317 -3.60 -13.83 -18.96
N TYR A 318 -2.55 -14.47 -18.43
CA TYR A 318 -1.23 -14.46 -19.07
C TYR A 318 -0.81 -15.80 -19.68
N GLN A 319 -1.63 -16.85 -19.58
CA GLN A 319 -1.34 -18.17 -20.15
C GLN A 319 -0.01 -18.76 -19.65
N ILE A 320 0.31 -18.52 -18.37
CA ILE A 320 1.51 -19.06 -17.73
C ILE A 320 1.28 -20.53 -17.35
N ASP A 321 2.25 -21.38 -17.67
CA ASP A 321 2.23 -22.82 -17.42
C ASP A 321 2.13 -23.15 -15.93
N SER A 322 1.49 -24.29 -15.61
CA SER A 322 1.26 -24.73 -14.23
C SER A 322 2.54 -24.91 -13.40
N SER A 323 3.68 -25.21 -14.06
CA SER A 323 4.98 -25.34 -13.40
C SER A 323 5.54 -24.01 -12.87
N ASP A 324 5.13 -22.90 -13.49
CA ASP A 324 5.64 -21.57 -13.23
C ASP A 324 4.66 -20.76 -12.34
N LEU A 325 3.61 -21.42 -11.83
CA LEU A 325 2.64 -20.84 -10.91
C LEU A 325 3.17 -20.76 -9.47
N LEU A 326 2.56 -19.87 -8.68
CA LEU A 326 2.91 -19.70 -7.29
C LEU A 326 2.50 -20.93 -6.48
N THR A 327 3.32 -21.25 -5.49
CA THR A 327 3.06 -22.24 -4.45
C THR A 327 2.90 -21.53 -3.11
N LYS A 328 2.36 -22.23 -2.10
CA LYS A 328 2.29 -21.71 -0.72
C LYS A 328 3.64 -21.22 -0.18
N ASP A 329 4.72 -21.88 -0.60
CA ASP A 329 6.07 -21.60 -0.15
C ASP A 329 6.76 -20.49 -0.93
N SER A 330 6.38 -20.28 -2.18
CA SER A 330 6.92 -19.22 -3.03
C SER A 330 6.10 -17.94 -3.01
N MET A 331 4.83 -17.98 -2.57
CA MET A 331 3.96 -16.82 -2.49
C MET A 331 4.47 -15.82 -1.42
N PRO A 332 4.80 -14.58 -1.81
CA PRO A 332 5.16 -13.56 -0.83
C PRO A 332 3.97 -13.12 0.02
N LEU A 333 4.24 -12.58 1.21
CA LEU A 333 3.18 -12.16 2.16
C LEU A 333 2.94 -10.65 2.20
N THR A 334 3.45 -9.92 1.21
CA THR A 334 3.07 -8.52 1.03
C THR A 334 2.51 -8.30 -0.34
N LEU A 335 1.46 -7.48 -0.46
CA LEU A 335 0.85 -7.18 -1.76
C LEU A 335 1.89 -6.68 -2.77
N GLY A 336 2.82 -5.82 -2.33
CA GLY A 336 3.90 -5.32 -3.17
C GLY A 336 4.84 -6.43 -3.68
N SER A 337 5.24 -7.36 -2.80
CA SER A 337 6.06 -8.49 -3.21
C SER A 337 5.31 -9.46 -4.12
N ILE A 338 4.03 -9.73 -3.86
CA ILE A 338 3.20 -10.58 -4.73
C ILE A 338 3.14 -10.00 -6.13
N VAL A 339 2.80 -8.71 -6.25
CA VAL A 339 2.68 -8.05 -7.56
C VAL A 339 4.03 -7.97 -8.27
N ASN A 340 5.12 -7.81 -7.53
CA ASN A 340 6.46 -7.91 -8.09
C ASN A 340 6.71 -9.31 -8.67
N VAL A 341 6.43 -10.38 -7.94
CA VAL A 341 6.60 -11.75 -8.45
C VAL A 341 5.69 -12.00 -9.66
N VAL A 342 4.41 -11.60 -9.62
CA VAL A 342 3.49 -11.74 -10.77
C VAL A 342 4.05 -11.07 -12.03
N TRP A 343 4.64 -9.88 -11.88
CA TRP A 343 5.29 -9.18 -12.98
C TRP A 343 6.59 -9.87 -13.42
N GLU A 344 7.42 -10.33 -12.48
CA GLU A 344 8.65 -11.06 -12.79
C GLU A 344 8.36 -12.34 -13.58
N THR A 345 7.41 -13.16 -13.12
CA THR A 345 6.96 -14.36 -13.84
C THR A 345 6.45 -13.98 -15.23
N TYR A 346 5.65 -12.92 -15.35
CA TYR A 346 5.18 -12.43 -16.65
C TYR A 346 6.33 -12.04 -17.58
N LEU A 347 7.33 -11.29 -17.09
CA LEU A 347 8.51 -10.92 -17.88
C LEU A 347 9.32 -12.15 -18.32
N GLU A 348 9.51 -13.11 -17.42
CA GLU A 348 10.27 -14.33 -17.68
C GLU A 348 9.63 -15.21 -18.75
N CYS A 349 8.32 -15.43 -18.66
CA CYS A 349 7.58 -16.26 -19.60
C CYS A 349 7.38 -15.56 -20.95
N ILE A 350 7.00 -14.28 -20.95
CA ILE A 350 6.53 -13.60 -22.17
C ILE A 350 7.65 -12.85 -22.88
N ILE A 351 8.46 -12.06 -22.16
CA ILE A 351 9.50 -11.23 -22.79
C ILE A 351 10.76 -12.04 -22.99
N TYR A 352 11.22 -12.71 -21.95
CA TYR A 352 12.49 -13.39 -22.02
C TYR A 352 12.42 -14.72 -22.76
N LYS A 353 11.24 -15.33 -23.00
CA LYS A 353 11.07 -16.63 -23.69
C LYS A 353 12.06 -17.71 -23.21
N LYS A 354 12.46 -17.68 -21.93
CA LYS A 354 13.58 -18.50 -21.40
C LYS A 354 14.89 -18.39 -22.22
N ASN A 355 15.06 -17.33 -23.01
CA ASN A 355 16.27 -16.98 -23.77
C ASN A 355 17.34 -16.47 -22.80
N ILE A 356 18.14 -17.41 -22.31
CA ILE A 356 19.26 -17.16 -21.40
C ILE A 356 20.25 -16.12 -21.97
N PHE A 357 20.39 -16.04 -23.30
CA PHE A 357 21.39 -15.18 -23.94
C PHE A 357 20.99 -13.71 -23.83
N VAL A 358 19.70 -13.41 -23.91
CA VAL A 358 19.19 -12.06 -23.58
C VAL A 358 19.47 -11.74 -22.12
N LYS A 359 19.23 -12.67 -21.18
CA LYS A 359 19.55 -12.46 -19.75
C LYS A 359 21.03 -12.18 -19.54
N LEU A 360 21.91 -12.91 -20.23
CA LEU A 360 23.37 -12.76 -20.17
C LEU A 360 23.84 -11.43 -20.77
N ALA A 361 23.30 -11.03 -21.93
CA ALA A 361 23.59 -9.74 -22.55
C ALA A 361 23.16 -8.56 -21.66
N MET A 362 22.00 -8.67 -21.01
CA MET A 362 21.51 -7.68 -20.05
C MET A 362 22.38 -7.58 -18.79
N ALA A 363 22.98 -8.68 -18.35
CA ALA A 363 23.89 -8.71 -17.20
C ALA A 363 25.18 -7.88 -17.44
N ARG A 364 25.64 -7.77 -18.69
CA ARG A 364 26.88 -7.07 -19.10
C ARG A 364 27.05 -5.69 -18.47
N PHE A 365 25.97 -4.89 -18.41
CA PHE A 365 26.05 -3.48 -18.00
C PHE A 365 26.24 -3.26 -16.49
N SER A 366 26.25 -4.33 -15.70
CA SER A 366 26.00 -4.27 -14.25
C SER A 366 27.11 -4.84 -13.38
N LEU A 367 28.04 -5.58 -13.99
CA LEU A 367 29.00 -6.44 -13.30
C LEU A 367 30.20 -5.70 -12.67
N LEU A 368 30.45 -4.44 -13.01
CA LEU A 368 31.75 -3.79 -12.76
C LEU A 368 31.77 -2.72 -11.66
N SER A 369 30.89 -2.79 -10.66
CA SER A 369 31.08 -1.96 -9.46
C SER A 369 32.24 -2.52 -8.64
N SER A 370 33.38 -1.82 -8.61
CA SER A 370 34.59 -2.24 -7.88
C SER A 370 34.40 -2.38 -6.37
N SER A 371 33.32 -1.81 -5.83
CA SER A 371 32.92 -1.93 -4.42
C SER A 371 32.00 -3.13 -4.14
N HIS A 372 31.59 -3.89 -5.16
CA HIS A 372 30.73 -5.06 -4.98
C HIS A 372 31.54 -6.24 -4.42
N PRO A 373 31.04 -6.98 -3.40
CA PRO A 373 31.75 -8.14 -2.83
C PRO A 373 32.16 -9.17 -3.89
N ASP A 374 31.29 -9.38 -4.89
CA ASP A 374 31.55 -10.29 -6.00
C ASP A 374 32.28 -9.66 -7.20
N TYR A 375 32.86 -8.46 -7.08
CA TYR A 375 33.45 -7.73 -8.23
C TYR A 375 34.43 -8.59 -9.05
N ARG A 376 35.33 -9.34 -8.40
CA ARG A 376 36.29 -10.21 -9.12
C ARG A 376 35.60 -11.34 -9.88
N ARG A 377 34.59 -11.96 -9.28
CA ARG A 377 33.80 -13.02 -9.92
C ARG A 377 33.00 -12.44 -11.10
N ASN A 378 32.37 -11.29 -10.87
CA ASN A 378 31.62 -10.56 -11.88
C ASN A 378 32.50 -10.08 -13.04
N LEU A 379 33.75 -9.70 -12.76
CA LEU A 379 34.75 -9.33 -13.76
C LEU A 379 35.12 -10.53 -14.65
N ILE A 380 35.30 -11.72 -14.08
CA ILE A 380 35.55 -12.95 -14.86
C ILE A 380 34.36 -13.26 -15.78
N LEU A 381 33.12 -13.20 -15.26
CA LEU A 381 31.92 -13.36 -16.09
C LEU A 381 31.85 -12.30 -17.19
N TYR A 382 32.15 -11.04 -16.86
CA TYR A 382 32.22 -9.96 -17.83
C TYR A 382 33.26 -10.28 -18.91
N GLU A 383 34.47 -10.68 -18.55
CA GLU A 383 35.53 -11.05 -19.51
C GLU A 383 35.13 -12.23 -20.41
N SER A 384 34.41 -13.22 -19.88
CA SER A 384 33.84 -14.33 -20.67
C SER A 384 32.75 -13.84 -21.64
N LEU A 385 31.87 -12.93 -21.20
CA LEU A 385 30.82 -12.33 -22.05
C LEU A 385 31.40 -11.42 -23.14
N MET A 386 32.49 -10.71 -22.85
CA MET A 386 33.12 -9.75 -23.77
C MET A 386 33.78 -10.39 -24.99
N ARG A 387 33.87 -11.72 -25.04
CA ARG A 387 34.38 -12.45 -26.21
C ARG A 387 33.38 -12.48 -27.37
N PHE A 388 32.10 -12.32 -27.08
CA PHE A 388 31.03 -12.40 -28.07
C PHE A 388 30.62 -11.02 -28.58
N SER A 389 30.41 -10.92 -29.88
CA SER A 389 29.98 -9.70 -30.58
C SER A 389 28.47 -9.64 -30.82
N SER A 390 27.76 -10.77 -30.73
CA SER A 390 26.30 -10.89 -30.94
C SER A 390 25.69 -12.06 -30.16
N LEU A 391 24.36 -12.06 -30.02
CA LEU A 391 23.60 -13.18 -29.45
C LEU A 391 23.76 -14.49 -30.24
N ALA A 392 23.85 -14.40 -31.58
CA ALA A 392 24.00 -15.57 -32.45
C ALA A 392 25.35 -16.29 -32.22
N GLU A 393 26.42 -15.52 -32.04
CA GLU A 393 27.75 -16.04 -31.73
C GLU A 393 27.78 -16.73 -30.36
N MET A 394 27.19 -16.10 -29.35
CA MET A 394 27.09 -16.64 -28.01
C MET A 394 26.27 -17.95 -27.95
N SER A 395 25.15 -17.97 -28.69
CA SER A 395 24.29 -19.16 -28.77
C SER A 395 25.03 -20.33 -29.40
N SER A 396 25.74 -20.07 -30.50
CA SER A 396 26.54 -21.09 -31.20
C SER A 396 27.65 -21.66 -30.31
N TYR A 397 28.33 -20.80 -29.54
CA TYR A 397 29.37 -21.23 -28.61
C TYR A 397 28.81 -22.10 -27.47
N TYR A 398 27.66 -21.73 -26.91
CA TYR A 398 27.03 -22.50 -25.83
C TYR A 398 26.67 -23.92 -26.27
N PHE A 399 26.10 -24.09 -27.47
CA PHE A 399 25.79 -25.41 -27.99
C PHE A 399 27.03 -26.27 -28.21
N GLN A 400 28.19 -25.66 -28.47
CA GLN A 400 29.46 -26.36 -28.62
C GLN A 400 30.15 -26.64 -27.27
N HIS A 401 29.90 -25.82 -26.25
CA HIS A 401 30.60 -25.85 -24.95
C HIS A 401 29.66 -25.69 -23.73
N PRO A 402 28.65 -26.57 -23.55
CA PRO A 402 27.62 -26.37 -22.54
C PRO A 402 28.16 -26.34 -21.09
N ASN A 403 29.25 -27.06 -20.80
CA ASN A 403 29.83 -27.15 -19.46
C ASN A 403 30.53 -25.87 -19.01
N GLU A 404 31.18 -25.14 -19.94
CA GLU A 404 31.94 -23.91 -19.64
C GLU A 404 31.03 -22.76 -19.19
N LEU A 405 29.76 -22.82 -19.58
CA LEU A 405 28.74 -21.81 -19.25
C LEU A 405 27.78 -22.28 -18.14
N SER A 406 27.92 -23.51 -17.62
CA SER A 406 27.06 -24.02 -16.53
C SER A 406 27.20 -23.23 -15.22
N ASP A 407 28.43 -22.85 -14.85
CA ASP A 407 28.69 -21.96 -13.70
C ASP A 407 28.08 -20.56 -13.88
N MET A 408 27.91 -20.11 -15.13
CA MET A 408 27.22 -18.85 -15.46
C MET A 408 25.70 -19.00 -15.37
N TYR A 409 25.18 -20.17 -15.73
CA TYR A 409 23.77 -20.55 -15.56
C TYR A 409 23.36 -20.56 -14.09
N ASP A 410 24.10 -21.27 -13.24
CA ASP A 410 23.83 -21.36 -11.79
C ASP A 410 23.86 -19.99 -11.10
N LEU A 411 24.58 -19.03 -11.67
CA LEU A 411 24.63 -17.65 -11.17
C LEU A 411 23.41 -16.82 -11.60
N LEU A 412 22.88 -17.07 -12.80
CA LEU A 412 21.68 -16.39 -13.31
C LEU A 412 20.38 -16.96 -12.74
N ASP A 413 20.41 -18.24 -12.35
CA ASP A 413 19.31 -18.91 -11.67
C ASP A 413 19.16 -18.42 -10.22
N LYS A 414 20.14 -17.67 -9.69
CA LYS A 414 19.97 -16.91 -8.46
C LYS A 414 19.02 -15.75 -8.72
N PRO A 415 17.82 -15.74 -8.11
CA PRO A 415 16.85 -14.69 -8.34
C PRO A 415 17.45 -13.33 -7.95
N GLY A 416 17.42 -12.35 -8.85
CA GLY A 416 17.39 -10.95 -8.42
C GLY A 416 18.58 -10.03 -8.74
N VAL A 417 19.80 -10.53 -8.97
CA VAL A 417 20.95 -9.59 -8.99
C VAL A 417 21.19 -8.93 -10.36
N PHE A 418 21.11 -9.70 -11.45
CA PHE A 418 21.51 -9.23 -12.78
C PHE A 418 20.34 -8.95 -13.72
N MET A 419 19.26 -9.73 -13.65
CA MET A 419 18.11 -9.55 -14.55
C MET A 419 17.49 -8.16 -14.42
N TYR A 420 17.43 -7.60 -13.21
CA TYR A 420 16.71 -6.34 -12.99
C TYR A 420 17.51 -5.07 -13.29
N GLN A 421 18.79 -5.18 -13.65
CA GLN A 421 19.64 -4.00 -13.79
C GLN A 421 19.27 -3.09 -14.97
N PRO A 422 18.87 -3.59 -16.15
CA PRO A 422 18.30 -2.77 -17.22
C PRO A 422 17.08 -1.96 -16.80
N PHE A 423 16.37 -2.41 -15.77
CA PHE A 423 15.18 -1.76 -15.21
C PHE A 423 15.53 -0.69 -14.18
N GLN A 424 16.72 -0.77 -13.57
CA GLN A 424 17.14 0.05 -12.43
C GLN A 424 17.83 1.36 -12.82
N PHE A 425 18.09 1.64 -14.10
CA PHE A 425 18.90 2.81 -14.48
C PHE A 425 18.30 4.17 -14.08
N ALA A 426 16.99 4.23 -13.85
CA ALA A 426 16.30 5.39 -13.27
C ALA A 426 15.71 5.11 -11.89
N SER A 427 16.27 4.14 -11.16
CA SER A 427 15.90 3.86 -9.77
C SER A 427 16.46 4.92 -8.83
N ILE A 428 15.80 5.04 -7.67
CA ILE A 428 16.23 5.84 -6.53
C ILE A 428 17.68 5.48 -6.16
N LYS A 429 17.98 4.18 -6.04
CA LYS A 429 19.33 3.70 -5.71
C LYS A 429 20.35 4.22 -6.72
N ARG A 430 20.11 4.05 -8.03
CA ARG A 430 21.04 4.53 -9.05
C ARG A 430 21.24 6.05 -8.99
N PHE A 431 20.16 6.84 -8.91
CA PHE A 431 20.30 8.30 -8.82
C PHE A 431 21.03 8.77 -7.57
N VAL A 432 20.99 8.03 -6.48
CA VAL A 432 21.73 8.36 -5.26
C VAL A 432 23.19 7.91 -5.33
N ASP A 433 23.47 6.75 -5.94
CA ASP A 433 24.81 6.17 -6.04
C ASP A 433 25.74 6.92 -7.02
N PHE A 434 25.20 7.53 -8.08
CA PHE A 434 26.02 8.06 -9.19
C PHE A 434 26.90 9.28 -8.83
N SER A 435 26.57 10.12 -7.84
CA SER A 435 27.52 11.07 -7.25
C SER A 435 26.91 11.86 -6.08
N LYS A 436 27.62 11.87 -4.93
CA LYS A 436 27.26 12.67 -3.74
C LYS A 436 27.46 14.18 -3.94
N ASP A 437 28.08 14.62 -5.03
CA ASP A 437 28.42 16.05 -5.23
C ASP A 437 27.70 16.69 -6.43
N THR A 438 26.71 15.99 -7.00
CA THR A 438 25.93 16.51 -8.13
C THR A 438 24.44 16.65 -7.81
N THR A 439 23.74 17.41 -8.65
CA THR A 439 22.29 17.59 -8.58
C THR A 439 21.49 16.35 -8.98
N ILE A 440 22.11 15.27 -9.49
CA ILE A 440 21.43 14.06 -9.96
C ILE A 440 20.47 13.46 -8.92
N SER A 441 20.83 13.58 -7.65
CA SER A 441 20.10 13.01 -6.54
C SER A 441 18.68 13.57 -6.38
N VAL A 442 18.37 14.74 -6.96
CA VAL A 442 17.00 15.29 -6.97
C VAL A 442 16.05 14.46 -7.85
N LEU A 443 16.58 13.69 -8.81
CA LEU A 443 15.80 12.77 -9.66
C LEU A 443 15.33 11.53 -8.90
N ALA A 444 15.91 11.25 -7.73
CA ALA A 444 15.47 10.16 -6.85
C ALA A 444 14.13 10.46 -6.17
N PHE A 445 13.62 11.69 -6.23
CA PHE A 445 12.37 12.06 -5.58
C PHE A 445 11.13 11.69 -6.39
N ARG A 446 10.09 11.34 -5.64
CA ARG A 446 8.72 11.19 -6.14
C ARG A 446 7.91 12.43 -5.82
N ASN A 447 7.20 12.95 -6.82
CA ASN A 447 6.12 13.89 -6.60
C ASN A 447 4.80 13.12 -6.39
N GLY A 448 4.03 13.49 -5.36
CA GLY A 448 2.76 12.85 -5.02
C GLY A 448 1.60 13.29 -5.92
N GLY A 449 0.40 12.79 -5.69
CA GLY A 449 -0.82 13.31 -6.33
C GLY A 449 -1.11 14.78 -5.97
N ARG A 450 -2.11 15.40 -6.61
CA ARG A 450 -2.50 16.78 -6.29
C ARG A 450 -3.18 16.76 -4.92
N THR A 451 -2.79 17.63 -4.01
CA THR A 451 -3.56 17.83 -2.77
C THR A 451 -3.54 19.29 -2.43
N ASN A 452 -4.67 19.97 -2.62
CA ASN A 452 -4.77 21.40 -2.42
C ASN A 452 -6.15 21.79 -1.88
N ASN A 453 -6.16 22.77 -0.99
CA ASN A 453 -7.36 23.57 -0.76
C ASN A 453 -7.36 24.67 -1.80
N GLU A 454 -8.23 24.54 -2.79
CA GLU A 454 -8.29 25.48 -3.90
C GLU A 454 -8.93 26.80 -3.47
N ASP A 455 -9.76 26.75 -2.43
CA ASP A 455 -10.50 27.88 -1.88
C ASP A 455 -10.36 27.93 -0.33
N PRO A 456 -9.15 28.24 0.18
CA PRO A 456 -8.84 28.13 1.61
C PRO A 456 -9.49 29.21 2.49
N PHE A 457 -10.25 30.13 1.88
CA PHE A 457 -10.95 31.22 2.57
C PHE A 457 -12.45 30.97 2.67
N ASN A 458 -12.95 29.91 2.01
CA ASN A 458 -14.29 29.38 2.19
C ASN A 458 -14.22 28.05 2.92
N TYR A 459 -15.32 27.69 3.58
CA TYR A 459 -15.40 26.53 4.47
C TYR A 459 -16.62 25.65 4.21
N VAL A 460 -17.50 26.10 3.31
CA VAL A 460 -18.78 25.45 3.03
C VAL A 460 -18.99 25.38 1.53
N CYS A 461 -19.48 24.23 1.07
CA CYS A 461 -19.95 24.01 -0.29
C CYS A 461 -21.40 23.51 -0.21
N HIS A 462 -22.27 23.99 -1.08
CA HIS A 462 -23.67 23.54 -1.14
C HIS A 462 -23.88 22.66 -2.38
N GLU A 463 -24.86 21.76 -2.30
CA GLU A 463 -25.48 21.04 -3.42
C GLU A 463 -24.50 20.67 -4.53
N GLY A 464 -23.82 19.54 -4.34
CA GLY A 464 -22.65 19.20 -5.13
C GLY A 464 -22.31 17.72 -5.15
N ALA A 465 -21.17 17.42 -5.76
CA ALA A 465 -20.62 16.07 -5.83
C ALA A 465 -19.09 16.08 -5.79
N ASP A 466 -18.51 14.91 -5.47
CA ASP A 466 -17.07 14.63 -5.41
C ASP A 466 -16.69 13.67 -6.56
N PRO A 467 -16.40 14.17 -7.78
CA PRO A 467 -15.92 13.38 -8.91
C PRO A 467 -14.52 12.83 -8.64
N ASP A 468 -14.31 11.58 -9.04
CA ASP A 468 -13.02 10.90 -9.09
C ASP A 468 -12.65 10.61 -10.55
N ILE A 469 -11.35 10.55 -10.85
CA ILE A 469 -10.85 9.96 -12.09
C ILE A 469 -10.94 8.43 -12.02
N ALA A 470 -11.74 7.83 -12.92
CA ALA A 470 -11.96 6.40 -12.94
C ALA A 470 -10.67 5.63 -13.29
N GLY A 471 -10.22 4.79 -12.35
CA GLY A 471 -9.04 3.95 -12.54
C GLY A 471 -7.76 4.74 -12.80
N ALA A 472 -7.59 5.91 -12.17
CA ALA A 472 -6.51 6.86 -12.44
C ALA A 472 -5.13 6.23 -12.70
N TYR A 473 -4.65 5.36 -11.79
CA TYR A 473 -3.36 4.70 -11.96
C TYR A 473 -3.35 3.68 -13.10
N GLY A 474 -4.36 2.83 -13.21
CA GLY A 474 -4.46 1.84 -14.29
C GLY A 474 -4.51 2.50 -15.67
N SER A 475 -5.37 3.50 -15.84
CA SER A 475 -5.49 4.28 -17.08
C SER A 475 -4.19 5.02 -17.43
N ALA A 476 -3.50 5.58 -16.44
CA ALA A 476 -2.20 6.24 -16.66
C ALA A 476 -1.11 5.25 -17.07
N LEU A 477 -1.11 4.04 -16.48
CA LEU A 477 -0.17 2.97 -16.79
C LEU A 477 -0.44 2.33 -18.15
N MET A 478 -1.69 2.17 -18.59
CA MET A 478 -2.01 1.59 -19.91
C MET A 478 -1.39 2.37 -21.07
N ASP A 479 -1.35 3.70 -20.98
CA ASP A 479 -0.69 4.56 -21.99
C ASP A 479 0.81 4.76 -21.69
N GLY A 480 1.33 4.07 -20.67
CA GLY A 480 2.73 4.18 -20.24
C GLY A 480 3.66 3.23 -20.98
N ILE A 481 4.89 3.68 -21.18
CA ILE A 481 6.01 2.83 -21.60
C ILE A 481 6.90 2.59 -20.38
N TYR A 482 7.35 1.36 -20.19
CA TYR A 482 8.42 1.04 -19.27
C TYR A 482 9.73 0.85 -20.07
N PRO A 483 10.76 1.68 -19.85
CA PRO A 483 11.99 1.58 -20.61
C PRO A 483 12.92 0.50 -20.06
N PHE A 484 13.47 -0.33 -20.95
CA PHE A 484 14.57 -1.24 -20.66
C PHE A 484 15.84 -0.64 -21.27
N GLY A 485 16.83 -0.37 -20.43
CA GLY A 485 18.07 0.28 -20.86
C GLY A 485 18.25 1.66 -20.24
N ARG A 486 19.25 2.40 -20.71
CA ARG A 486 19.80 3.53 -19.96
C ARG A 486 19.21 4.88 -20.39
N PRO A 487 18.76 5.73 -19.44
CA PRO A 487 18.40 7.11 -19.73
C PRO A 487 19.66 7.96 -19.91
N ARG A 488 19.55 9.00 -20.72
CA ARG A 488 20.47 10.13 -20.68
C ARG A 488 20.18 10.93 -19.43
N ILE A 489 21.24 11.22 -18.67
CA ILE A 489 21.16 11.98 -17.43
C ILE A 489 21.90 13.29 -17.62
N PHE A 490 21.26 14.37 -17.19
CA PHE A 490 21.78 15.71 -17.22
C PHE A 490 21.76 16.25 -15.79
N SER A 491 22.93 16.51 -15.23
CA SER A 491 23.12 17.00 -13.86
C SER A 491 24.32 17.93 -13.80
N TYR A 492 24.47 18.61 -12.67
CA TYR A 492 25.48 19.63 -12.44
C TYR A 492 26.28 19.32 -11.19
N SER A 493 27.58 19.58 -11.22
CA SER A 493 28.41 19.55 -10.02
C SER A 493 28.20 20.80 -9.16
N SER A 494 28.56 20.73 -7.89
CA SER A 494 28.46 21.88 -6.97
C SER A 494 29.16 23.12 -7.53
N GLY A 495 28.42 24.23 -7.68
CA GLY A 495 28.92 25.50 -8.20
C GLY A 495 28.87 25.65 -9.74
N GLU A 496 28.54 24.60 -10.48
CA GLU A 496 28.33 24.69 -11.93
C GLU A 496 27.06 25.49 -12.26
N LYS A 497 27.10 26.32 -13.31
CA LYS A 497 25.93 27.11 -13.73
C LYS A 497 24.94 26.22 -14.47
N THR A 498 23.72 26.19 -13.97
CA THR A 498 22.58 25.54 -14.60
C THR A 498 22.18 26.24 -15.92
N ILE A 499 21.64 25.48 -16.87
CA ILE A 499 21.07 26.03 -18.10
C ILE A 499 19.58 26.35 -17.89
N LYS A 500 19.08 27.31 -18.66
CA LYS A 500 17.65 27.63 -18.69
C LYS A 500 16.84 26.56 -19.41
N LEU A 501 15.62 26.31 -18.94
CA LEU A 501 14.68 25.36 -19.54
C LEU A 501 14.46 25.63 -21.03
N GLY A 502 14.38 26.89 -21.43
CA GLY A 502 14.20 27.28 -22.82
C GLY A 502 15.36 26.87 -23.74
N ARG A 503 16.59 26.85 -23.21
CA ARG A 503 17.78 26.34 -23.92
C ARG A 503 17.80 24.81 -23.94
N PHE A 504 17.45 24.17 -22.83
CA PHE A 504 17.32 22.72 -22.75
C PHE A 504 16.31 22.21 -23.80
N LEU A 505 15.09 22.76 -23.81
CA LEU A 505 14.05 22.36 -24.75
C LEU A 505 14.44 22.64 -26.21
N LYS A 506 15.12 23.75 -26.50
CA LYS A 506 15.62 24.01 -27.86
C LYS A 506 16.58 22.91 -28.35
N LYS A 507 17.41 22.36 -27.45
CA LYS A 507 18.40 21.34 -27.79
C LYS A 507 17.80 19.92 -27.83
N TYR A 508 16.93 19.59 -26.88
CA TYR A 508 16.54 18.20 -26.64
C TYR A 508 15.08 17.89 -26.94
N ALA A 509 14.17 18.87 -27.09
CA ALA A 509 12.72 18.59 -27.13
C ALA A 509 12.29 17.66 -28.28
N VAL A 510 12.98 17.71 -29.43
CA VAL A 510 12.72 16.84 -30.59
C VAL A 510 13.17 15.39 -30.35
N ASP A 511 14.03 15.18 -29.36
CA ASP A 511 14.64 13.90 -29.04
C ASP A 511 14.03 13.26 -27.78
N LEU A 512 13.22 13.99 -27.01
CA LEU A 512 12.57 13.48 -25.81
C LEU A 512 11.47 12.47 -26.19
N GLU A 513 11.60 11.23 -25.73
CA GLU A 513 10.55 10.23 -25.88
C GLU A 513 9.33 10.57 -25.01
N SER A 514 8.15 10.41 -25.58
CA SER A 514 6.89 10.75 -24.93
C SER A 514 6.68 9.93 -23.65
N GLY A 515 6.54 10.61 -22.51
CA GLY A 515 6.28 9.96 -21.22
C GLY A 515 7.52 9.36 -20.55
N LEU A 516 8.69 9.43 -21.19
CA LEU A 516 9.96 8.90 -20.68
C LEU A 516 10.99 10.00 -20.39
N TYR A 517 10.52 11.12 -19.82
CA TYR A 517 11.42 12.14 -19.28
C TYR A 517 10.88 12.82 -18.04
N THR A 518 11.81 13.27 -17.20
CA THR A 518 11.56 14.18 -16.09
C THR A 518 12.61 15.26 -16.12
N ILE A 519 12.18 16.52 -16.18
CA ILE A 519 13.05 17.70 -16.09
C ILE A 519 12.74 18.38 -14.77
N VAL A 520 13.74 18.54 -13.92
CA VAL A 520 13.61 19.20 -12.61
C VAL A 520 14.04 20.64 -12.77
N VAL A 521 13.16 21.57 -12.42
CA VAL A 521 13.39 23.02 -12.57
C VAL A 521 13.27 23.75 -11.24
N SER A 522 13.99 24.87 -11.13
CA SER A 522 13.89 25.80 -10.00
C SER A 522 13.95 27.25 -10.47
N GLY A 523 13.34 28.15 -9.72
CA GLY A 523 13.39 29.60 -10.00
C GLY A 523 12.21 30.37 -9.42
N LYS A 524 12.17 31.67 -9.67
CA LYS A 524 11.08 32.57 -9.25
C LYS A 524 10.26 33.02 -10.45
N LEU A 525 8.99 33.30 -10.20
CA LEU A 525 8.03 33.78 -11.19
C LEU A 525 7.46 35.12 -10.72
N SER A 526 7.14 36.00 -11.67
CA SER A 526 6.48 37.29 -11.40
C SER A 526 4.97 37.13 -11.15
N PHE A 527 4.40 36.01 -11.60
CA PHE A 527 2.98 35.70 -11.55
C PHE A 527 2.70 34.48 -10.65
N ASP A 528 1.45 34.35 -10.22
CA ASP A 528 0.99 33.23 -9.41
C ASP A 528 0.68 32.01 -10.28
N GLN A 529 1.16 30.84 -9.91
CA GLN A 529 0.84 29.56 -10.56
C GLN A 529 0.36 28.54 -9.54
N ASP A 530 -0.40 27.54 -9.98
CA ASP A 530 -0.91 26.49 -9.11
C ASP A 530 -0.83 25.08 -9.72
N LEU A 531 0.02 24.90 -10.75
CA LEU A 531 0.18 23.65 -11.51
C LEU A 531 1.44 22.88 -11.10
N ILE A 532 2.60 23.54 -11.05
CA ILE A 532 3.90 22.95 -10.75
C ILE A 532 4.12 22.98 -9.24
N TYR A 533 4.15 21.81 -8.63
CA TYR A 533 4.50 21.67 -7.21
C TYR A 533 6.01 21.70 -7.00
N SER A 534 6.41 22.23 -5.85
CA SER A 534 7.79 22.20 -5.37
C SER A 534 8.04 20.98 -4.51
N LYS A 535 9.25 20.41 -4.63
CA LYS A 535 9.79 19.38 -3.75
C LYS A 535 10.92 19.97 -2.92
N VAL A 536 10.58 20.38 -1.69
CA VAL A 536 11.49 21.05 -0.78
C VAL A 536 12.26 20.00 0.02
N VAL A 537 13.56 19.89 -0.27
CA VAL A 537 14.45 18.89 0.32
C VAL A 537 15.77 19.56 0.69
N PRO A 538 16.25 19.42 1.94
CA PRO A 538 17.64 19.75 2.28
C PRO A 538 18.58 18.78 1.55
N GLN A 539 19.50 19.28 0.74
CA GLN A 539 20.41 18.44 -0.05
C GLN A 539 21.20 17.45 0.83
N SER A 540 21.58 17.86 2.04
CA SER A 540 22.24 17.01 3.06
C SER A 540 21.41 15.80 3.51
N SER A 541 20.08 15.90 3.45
CA SER A 541 19.18 14.79 3.80
C SER A 541 19.17 13.68 2.74
N ILE A 542 19.59 13.99 1.51
CA ILE A 542 19.67 13.01 0.43
C ILE A 542 20.86 12.07 0.67
N TYR A 543 22.02 12.63 1.00
CA TYR A 543 23.25 11.87 1.18
C TYR A 543 23.30 11.07 2.48
N SER A 544 22.75 11.58 3.58
CA SER A 544 22.71 10.84 4.85
C SER A 544 21.84 9.56 4.80
N LYS A 545 20.99 9.43 3.77
CA LYS A 545 20.14 8.26 3.52
C LYS A 545 20.74 7.28 2.52
N SER A 546 21.72 7.68 1.70
CA SER A 546 22.39 6.79 0.73
C SER A 546 23.10 5.62 1.42
N ASP A 547 23.73 5.91 2.56
CA ASP A 547 24.50 4.92 3.33
C ASP A 547 23.57 3.98 4.14
N ARG A 548 22.24 4.08 3.93
CA ARG A 548 21.19 3.33 4.63
C ARG A 548 20.25 2.58 3.69
N PHE A 549 20.64 2.32 2.44
CA PHE A 549 19.99 1.28 1.62
C PHE A 549 20.31 -0.12 2.13
N ASP A 550 20.06 -0.31 3.42
CA ASP A 550 20.01 -1.58 4.07
C ASP A 550 18.55 -2.07 3.89
N PRO A 551 18.32 -3.18 3.16
CA PRO A 551 17.01 -3.83 3.06
C PRO A 551 16.38 -4.13 4.43
N ASP A 552 17.16 -4.05 5.51
CA ASP A 552 16.78 -4.29 6.89
C ASP A 552 16.37 -2.99 7.61
N ARG A 553 16.65 -1.80 7.04
CA ARG A 553 16.30 -0.46 7.57
C ARG A 553 15.22 0.26 6.74
N ILE A 554 14.24 -0.53 6.32
CA ILE A 554 13.08 -0.24 5.46
C ILE A 554 12.41 1.10 5.80
N GLU A 555 12.27 1.41 7.08
CA GLU A 555 11.52 2.60 7.52
C GLU A 555 12.26 3.94 7.39
N THR A 556 13.55 3.91 7.03
CA THR A 556 14.37 5.13 6.80
C THR A 556 14.62 5.44 5.33
N ALA A 557 14.25 4.52 4.42
CA ALA A 557 14.51 4.63 2.99
C ALA A 557 13.52 5.52 2.23
N GLU A 558 12.44 5.99 2.87
CA GLU A 558 11.62 7.05 2.28
C GLU A 558 12.43 8.36 2.24
N PHE A 559 12.78 8.78 1.02
CA PHE A 559 13.26 10.11 0.71
C PHE A 559 12.12 11.13 0.93
N SER A 560 11.84 11.40 2.20
CA SER A 560 10.85 12.38 2.63
C SER A 560 11.36 13.79 2.31
N GLY A 561 10.63 14.46 1.43
CA GLY A 561 10.77 15.86 1.09
C GLY A 561 9.39 16.47 1.05
N ASP A 562 9.28 17.72 1.49
CA ASP A 562 7.98 18.37 1.57
C ASP A 562 7.46 18.66 0.17
N PHE A 563 6.23 18.23 -0.09
CA PHE A 563 5.56 18.46 -1.36
C PHE A 563 4.59 19.63 -1.20
N VAL A 564 4.95 20.78 -1.77
CA VAL A 564 4.32 22.07 -1.46
C VAL A 564 4.00 22.83 -2.73
N LEU A 565 2.83 23.46 -2.79
CA LEU A 565 2.47 24.36 -3.88
C LEU A 565 2.91 25.79 -3.55
N LEU A 566 4.00 26.23 -4.20
CA LEU A 566 4.53 27.58 -4.08
C LEU A 566 4.14 28.36 -5.35
N ARG A 567 3.49 29.52 -5.18
CA ARG A 567 2.83 30.21 -6.30
C ARG A 567 3.75 31.09 -7.14
N ARG A 568 4.82 31.64 -6.57
CA ARG A 568 5.77 32.55 -7.26
C ARG A 568 7.22 32.05 -7.20
N GLU A 569 7.40 30.82 -6.78
CA GLU A 569 8.68 30.16 -6.66
C GLU A 569 8.49 28.68 -6.92
N ILE A 570 9.43 28.08 -7.63
CA ILE A 570 9.46 26.64 -7.88
C ILE A 570 10.79 26.15 -7.34
N ILE A 571 10.74 25.15 -6.45
CA ILE A 571 11.91 24.48 -5.88
C ILE A 571 11.84 23.01 -6.28
N ASN A 572 12.75 22.58 -7.15
CA ASN A 572 12.81 21.21 -7.68
C ASN A 572 11.45 20.73 -8.22
N GLY A 573 10.77 21.58 -8.99
CA GLY A 573 9.49 21.26 -9.63
C GLY A 573 9.71 20.38 -10.85
N PHE A 574 8.85 19.37 -11.04
CA PHE A 574 9.05 18.39 -12.11
C PHE A 574 8.20 18.76 -13.32
N ILE A 575 8.83 18.78 -14.48
CA ILE A 575 8.19 18.95 -15.78
C ILE A 575 8.30 17.63 -16.54
N THR A 576 7.14 17.09 -16.91
CA THR A 576 6.95 15.91 -17.76
C THR A 576 6.23 16.32 -19.04
N LYS A 577 5.95 15.37 -19.95
CA LYS A 577 5.17 15.62 -21.17
C LYS A 577 3.83 16.30 -20.88
N ASP A 578 3.02 15.72 -20.02
CA ASP A 578 1.65 16.20 -19.78
C ASP A 578 1.65 17.61 -19.20
N LEU A 579 2.55 17.89 -18.23
CA LEU A 579 2.68 19.23 -17.67
C LEU A 579 3.22 20.24 -18.69
N LEU A 580 4.23 19.87 -19.48
CA LEU A 580 4.75 20.75 -20.54
C LEU A 580 3.68 21.03 -21.60
N TYR A 581 2.83 20.07 -21.92
CA TYR A 581 1.72 20.24 -22.86
C TYR A 581 0.68 21.23 -22.33
N ILE A 582 0.30 21.12 -21.05
CA ILE A 582 -0.58 22.10 -20.39
C ILE A 582 0.08 23.50 -20.39
N LEU A 583 1.34 23.59 -19.98
CA LEU A 583 2.08 24.86 -19.92
C LEU A 583 2.14 25.56 -21.29
N LYS A 584 2.38 24.82 -22.37
CA LYS A 584 2.46 25.38 -23.73
C LYS A 584 1.13 25.95 -24.22
N ASN A 585 0.02 25.32 -23.84
CA ASN A 585 -1.30 25.70 -24.33
C ASN A 585 -1.98 26.74 -23.44
N VAL A 586 -1.77 26.71 -22.13
CA VAL A 586 -2.46 27.58 -21.17
C VAL A 586 -1.70 28.86 -20.87
N CYS A 587 -0.38 28.81 -20.74
CA CYS A 587 0.39 30.01 -20.41
C CYS A 587 0.22 31.08 -21.48
N THR A 588 0.10 32.33 -21.06
CA THR A 588 0.34 33.45 -21.97
C THR A 588 1.81 33.44 -22.44
N ASN A 589 2.11 34.14 -23.54
CA ASN A 589 3.48 34.25 -24.05
C ASN A 589 4.48 34.78 -23.02
N LEU A 590 4.04 35.67 -22.11
CA LEU A 590 4.89 36.21 -21.04
C LEU A 590 5.11 35.18 -19.94
N GLU A 591 4.05 34.55 -19.46
CA GLU A 591 4.13 33.49 -18.45
C GLU A 591 5.01 32.33 -18.93
N PHE A 592 4.84 31.87 -20.18
CA PHE A 592 5.63 30.78 -20.73
C PHE A 592 7.11 31.15 -20.91
N ARG A 593 7.40 32.42 -21.22
CA ARG A 593 8.78 32.92 -21.28
C ARG A 593 9.46 32.80 -19.92
N GLU A 594 8.80 33.23 -18.85
CA GLU A 594 9.33 33.12 -17.49
C GLU A 594 9.51 31.65 -17.06
N ILE A 595 8.57 30.77 -17.40
CA ILE A 595 8.71 29.32 -17.17
C ILE A 595 9.93 28.76 -17.93
N ARG A 596 10.19 29.22 -19.15
CA ARG A 596 11.39 28.85 -19.92
C ARG A 596 12.67 29.43 -19.35
N ASP A 597 12.60 30.46 -18.53
CA ASP A 597 13.75 31.08 -17.86
C ASP A 597 14.07 30.45 -16.49
N LEU A 598 13.31 29.43 -16.07
CA LEU A 598 13.66 28.59 -14.92
C LEU A 598 14.95 27.80 -15.19
N ASP A 599 15.70 27.55 -14.12
CA ASP A 599 16.94 26.78 -14.15
C ASP A 599 16.64 25.28 -14.17
N VAL A 600 17.22 24.55 -15.11
CA VAL A 600 17.19 23.08 -15.10
C VAL A 600 18.19 22.61 -14.05
N VAL A 601 17.68 22.02 -12.97
CA VAL A 601 18.49 21.47 -11.88
C VAL A 601 19.03 20.09 -12.26
N ALA A 602 18.19 19.27 -12.88
CA ALA A 602 18.57 17.96 -13.40
C ALA A 602 17.54 17.51 -14.44
N ALA A 603 17.90 16.56 -15.30
CA ALA A 603 16.95 15.86 -16.16
C ALA A 603 17.37 14.40 -16.37
N ALA A 604 16.39 13.51 -16.48
CA ALA A 604 16.58 12.15 -16.96
C ALA A 604 15.58 11.91 -18.10
N PHE A 605 16.05 11.36 -19.22
CA PHE A 605 15.21 11.08 -20.36
C PHE A 605 15.74 9.95 -21.23
N TRP A 606 14.86 9.24 -21.90
CA TRP A 606 15.23 8.35 -23.01
C TRP A 606 15.06 9.09 -24.34
N SER A 607 16.05 8.92 -25.21
CA SER A 607 16.11 9.59 -26.51
C SER A 607 15.39 8.75 -27.56
N GLN A 608 14.58 9.39 -28.41
CA GLN A 608 13.92 8.70 -29.52
C GLN A 608 14.93 8.08 -30.49
N LYS A 609 16.11 8.67 -30.64
CA LYS A 609 17.18 8.19 -31.53
C LYS A 609 17.93 6.97 -31.01
N ASP A 610 17.92 6.77 -29.70
CA ASP A 610 18.55 5.61 -29.07
C ASP A 610 17.54 4.45 -28.89
N ARG A 611 16.31 4.59 -29.40
CA ARG A 611 15.31 3.53 -29.28
C ARG A 611 15.63 2.39 -30.26
N VAL A 612 15.54 1.16 -29.76
CA VAL A 612 15.58 -0.07 -30.56
C VAL A 612 14.20 -0.73 -30.58
N ASP A 613 13.95 -1.57 -31.59
CA ASP A 613 12.61 -2.11 -31.86
C ASP A 613 12.35 -3.46 -31.17
N SER A 614 13.39 -4.16 -30.71
CA SER A 614 13.27 -5.43 -29.99
C SER A 614 14.22 -5.57 -28.80
N ILE A 615 13.93 -6.55 -27.94
CA ILE A 615 14.78 -6.88 -26.79
C ILE A 615 16.09 -7.55 -27.22
N GLU A 616 16.07 -8.29 -28.33
CA GLU A 616 17.23 -8.90 -28.96
C GLU A 616 18.17 -7.82 -29.52
N GLU A 617 17.63 -6.80 -30.20
CA GLU A 617 18.44 -5.68 -30.70
C GLU A 617 19.04 -4.88 -29.54
N LEU A 618 18.31 -4.72 -28.44
CA LEU A 618 18.85 -4.12 -27.22
C LEU A 618 20.03 -4.94 -26.68
N ALA A 619 19.87 -6.26 -26.61
CA ALA A 619 20.89 -7.18 -26.17
C ALA A 619 22.13 -7.14 -27.07
N ASP A 620 21.97 -7.16 -28.39
CA ASP A 620 23.07 -7.03 -29.34
C ASP A 620 23.76 -5.67 -29.20
N SER A 621 23.01 -4.58 -29.05
CA SER A 621 23.58 -3.25 -28.80
C SER A 621 24.40 -3.22 -27.51
N PHE A 622 23.93 -3.90 -26.46
CA PHE A 622 24.69 -4.04 -25.23
C PHE A 622 25.94 -4.86 -25.46
N LEU A 623 25.87 -6.00 -26.16
CA LEU A 623 27.01 -6.85 -26.49
C LEU A 623 28.06 -6.14 -27.39
N ALA A 624 27.64 -5.20 -28.22
CA ALA A 624 28.56 -4.42 -29.05
C ALA A 624 29.23 -3.23 -28.34
N ASP A 625 28.70 -2.77 -27.20
CA ASP A 625 29.11 -1.50 -26.56
C ASP A 625 30.52 -1.52 -25.95
N LYS A 626 31.45 -0.74 -26.50
CA LYS A 626 32.82 -0.60 -25.96
C LYS A 626 33.00 0.61 -25.04
N GLY A 627 31.91 1.30 -24.68
CA GLY A 627 31.97 2.51 -23.87
C GLY A 627 32.37 2.27 -22.42
N ARG A 628 32.70 3.37 -21.71
CA ARG A 628 33.09 3.36 -20.30
C ARG A 628 32.59 4.60 -19.56
N VAL A 629 32.58 4.53 -18.24
CA VAL A 629 32.42 5.71 -17.37
C VAL A 629 33.82 6.22 -17.04
N SER A 630 34.05 7.52 -17.26
CA SER A 630 35.28 8.20 -16.88
C SER A 630 34.96 9.50 -16.16
N TYR A 631 35.66 9.79 -15.06
CA TYR A 631 35.59 11.09 -14.40
C TYR A 631 36.54 12.07 -15.08
N GLU A 632 36.00 13.15 -15.63
CA GLU A 632 36.78 14.21 -16.24
C GLU A 632 37.14 15.25 -15.16
N MET A 633 38.41 15.25 -14.72
CA MET A 633 38.87 16.15 -13.65
C MET A 633 38.68 17.64 -13.99
N ALA A 634 38.86 18.03 -15.26
CA ALA A 634 38.78 19.43 -15.69
C ALA A 634 37.38 20.03 -15.54
N THR A 635 36.35 19.22 -15.76
CA THR A 635 34.93 19.62 -15.66
C THR A 635 34.31 19.16 -14.35
N THR A 636 35.04 18.40 -13.54
CA THR A 636 34.52 17.69 -12.35
C THR A 636 33.24 16.92 -12.67
N SER A 637 33.17 16.33 -13.87
CA SER A 637 31.95 15.70 -14.38
C SER A 637 32.20 14.24 -14.75
N LEU A 638 31.13 13.43 -14.67
CA LEU A 638 31.16 12.06 -15.14
C LEU A 638 30.81 12.03 -16.62
N ARG A 639 31.73 11.53 -17.44
CA ARG A 639 31.46 11.22 -18.84
C ARG A 639 31.15 9.74 -18.96
N ASP A 640 29.96 9.43 -19.45
CA ASP A 640 29.52 8.07 -19.71
C ASP A 640 29.37 7.87 -21.22
N THR A 641 30.26 7.08 -21.82
CA THR A 641 30.28 6.82 -23.27
C THR A 641 29.70 5.46 -23.65
N ARG A 642 29.17 4.72 -22.69
CA ARG A 642 28.47 3.46 -22.92
C ARG A 642 27.17 3.71 -23.69
N THR A 643 26.62 2.67 -24.29
CA THR A 643 25.41 2.76 -25.11
C THR A 643 24.21 3.28 -24.30
N TYR A 644 23.41 4.12 -24.95
CA TYR A 644 22.12 4.63 -24.45
C TYR A 644 20.93 3.91 -25.09
N SER A 645 21.20 2.86 -25.87
CA SER A 645 20.15 2.07 -26.50
C SER A 645 19.13 1.61 -25.47
N TRP A 646 17.87 1.65 -25.85
CA TRP A 646 16.78 1.24 -24.98
C TRP A 646 15.58 0.69 -25.76
N TYR A 647 14.91 -0.27 -25.16
CA TYR A 647 13.68 -0.85 -25.66
C TYR A 647 12.49 -0.36 -24.84
N GLY A 648 11.40 0.02 -25.52
CA GLY A 648 10.18 0.51 -24.88
C GLY A 648 9.13 -0.57 -24.71
N PHE A 649 9.01 -1.12 -23.50
CA PHE A 649 7.96 -2.08 -23.19
C PHE A 649 6.62 -1.38 -22.94
N GLN A 650 5.60 -1.71 -23.73
CA GLN A 650 4.26 -1.13 -23.57
C GLN A 650 3.57 -1.71 -22.34
N LEU A 651 3.26 -0.90 -21.34
CA LEU A 651 2.63 -1.39 -20.10
C LEU A 651 1.18 -1.88 -20.33
N SER A 652 0.53 -1.48 -21.43
CA SER A 652 -0.77 -2.00 -21.84
C SER A 652 -0.79 -3.51 -22.05
N SER A 653 0.31 -4.15 -22.45
CA SER A 653 0.34 -5.61 -22.62
C SER A 653 0.26 -6.38 -21.31
N PHE A 654 0.60 -5.73 -20.19
CA PHE A 654 0.44 -6.28 -18.85
C PHE A 654 -0.85 -5.79 -18.19
N ILE A 655 -1.07 -4.46 -18.14
CA ILE A 655 -2.22 -3.87 -17.44
C ILE A 655 -3.54 -4.03 -18.20
N GLY A 656 -3.51 -4.03 -19.53
CA GLY A 656 -4.70 -4.13 -20.39
C GLY A 656 -5.51 -5.41 -20.15
N PRO A 657 -4.89 -6.60 -20.28
CA PRO A 657 -5.57 -7.87 -20.02
C PRO A 657 -6.17 -7.95 -18.61
N LEU A 658 -5.49 -7.41 -17.60
CA LEU A 658 -6.03 -7.31 -16.24
C LEU A 658 -7.28 -6.44 -16.17
N MET A 659 -7.27 -5.25 -16.81
CA MET A 659 -8.40 -4.34 -16.80
C MET A 659 -9.62 -4.93 -17.53
N GLU A 660 -9.41 -5.61 -18.65
CA GLU A 660 -10.47 -6.32 -19.38
C GLU A 660 -11.08 -7.44 -18.54
N LYS A 661 -10.24 -8.29 -17.96
CA LYS A 661 -10.67 -9.40 -17.10
C LYS A 661 -11.40 -8.88 -15.86
N ARG A 662 -10.93 -7.78 -15.27
CA ARG A 662 -11.61 -7.12 -14.15
C ARG A 662 -13.00 -6.60 -14.54
N ALA A 663 -13.14 -6.03 -15.73
CA ALA A 663 -14.43 -5.54 -16.21
C ALA A 663 -15.43 -6.69 -16.44
N PHE A 664 -14.94 -7.86 -16.86
CA PHE A 664 -15.72 -9.09 -16.91
C PHE A 664 -16.18 -9.54 -15.52
N PHE A 665 -15.27 -9.70 -14.56
CA PHE A 665 -15.61 -10.15 -13.21
C PHE A 665 -16.46 -9.15 -12.43
N LYS A 666 -16.35 -7.84 -12.67
CA LYS A 666 -17.21 -6.81 -12.04
C LYS A 666 -18.70 -6.98 -12.40
N LYS A 667 -19.01 -7.63 -13.53
CA LYS A 667 -20.39 -7.93 -13.93
C LYS A 667 -20.94 -9.18 -13.26
N GLN A 668 -20.06 -10.04 -12.77
CA GLN A 668 -20.41 -11.25 -12.04
C GLN A 668 -20.55 -10.91 -10.55
N LYS A 669 -21.58 -11.44 -9.90
CA LYS A 669 -21.89 -11.14 -8.49
C LYS A 669 -21.53 -12.28 -7.52
N ASP A 670 -20.90 -13.35 -8.01
CA ASP A 670 -20.50 -14.47 -7.16
C ASP A 670 -19.20 -14.15 -6.37
N PRO A 671 -18.99 -14.80 -5.20
CA PRO A 671 -17.86 -14.50 -4.33
C PRO A 671 -16.49 -14.74 -4.98
N THR A 672 -16.33 -15.77 -5.81
CA THR A 672 -15.07 -16.09 -6.48
C THR A 672 -14.69 -15.00 -7.49
N SER A 673 -15.65 -14.57 -8.31
CA SER A 673 -15.47 -13.45 -9.24
C SER A 673 -15.13 -12.16 -8.51
N GLN A 674 -15.79 -11.91 -7.37
CA GLN A 674 -15.50 -10.74 -6.55
C GLN A 674 -14.07 -10.78 -5.98
N ALA A 675 -13.59 -11.96 -5.56
CA ALA A 675 -12.24 -12.17 -5.07
C ALA A 675 -11.17 -11.92 -6.14
N ILE A 676 -11.39 -12.45 -7.35
CA ILE A 676 -10.49 -12.23 -8.49
C ILE A 676 -10.49 -10.75 -8.90
N GLN A 677 -11.67 -10.11 -8.99
CA GLN A 677 -11.78 -8.68 -9.28
C GLN A 677 -11.01 -7.81 -8.27
N ASN A 678 -11.07 -8.16 -6.99
CA ASN A 678 -10.34 -7.47 -5.93
C ASN A 678 -8.83 -7.71 -6.01
N SER A 679 -8.41 -8.93 -6.29
CA SER A 679 -7.01 -9.28 -6.52
C SER A 679 -6.43 -8.51 -7.72
N ILE A 680 -7.16 -8.46 -8.84
CA ILE A 680 -6.75 -7.67 -10.02
C ILE A 680 -6.66 -6.17 -9.67
N LYS A 681 -7.65 -5.62 -8.96
CA LYS A 681 -7.61 -4.22 -8.48
C LYS A 681 -6.37 -3.97 -7.62
N GLY A 682 -6.03 -4.91 -6.73
CA GLY A 682 -4.83 -4.89 -5.90
C GLY A 682 -3.55 -4.85 -6.72
N ILE A 683 -3.44 -5.70 -7.75
CA ILE A 683 -2.30 -5.74 -8.68
C ILE A 683 -2.14 -4.39 -9.40
N VAL A 684 -3.18 -3.91 -10.08
CA VAL A 684 -3.12 -2.68 -10.87
C VAL A 684 -2.76 -1.46 -10.01
N ASN A 685 -3.37 -1.33 -8.84
CA ASN A 685 -3.09 -0.20 -7.95
C ASN A 685 -1.69 -0.27 -7.32
N THR A 686 -1.21 -1.48 -7.02
CA THR A 686 0.09 -1.67 -6.34
C THR A 686 1.27 -1.64 -7.31
N PHE A 687 1.06 -1.97 -8.58
CA PHE A 687 2.12 -1.94 -9.59
C PHE A 687 2.81 -0.57 -9.67
N TYR A 688 2.05 0.52 -9.70
CA TYR A 688 2.61 1.87 -9.61
C TYR A 688 3.46 2.08 -8.33
N GLY A 689 2.98 1.55 -7.20
CA GLY A 689 3.68 1.61 -5.91
C GLY A 689 5.04 0.92 -5.96
N ILE A 690 5.14 -0.21 -6.66
CA ILE A 690 6.39 -0.96 -6.89
C ILE A 690 7.35 -0.17 -7.75
N VAL A 691 6.89 0.37 -8.88
CA VAL A 691 7.69 1.23 -9.76
C VAL A 691 8.20 2.48 -9.03
N SER A 692 7.47 2.93 -8.01
CA SER A 692 7.83 4.09 -7.16
C SER A 692 8.67 3.76 -5.92
N SER A 693 8.87 2.48 -5.59
CA SER A 693 9.39 2.06 -4.30
C SER A 693 10.81 1.54 -4.42
N VAL A 694 11.70 2.05 -3.57
CA VAL A 694 13.12 1.65 -3.55
C VAL A 694 13.37 0.18 -3.16
N PHE A 695 12.37 -0.50 -2.61
CA PHE A 695 12.49 -1.91 -2.22
C PHE A 695 12.40 -2.86 -3.40
N PHE A 696 11.91 -2.39 -4.55
CA PHE A 696 11.72 -3.25 -5.70
C PHE A 696 12.77 -2.97 -6.77
N PRO A 697 13.32 -4.03 -7.38
CA PRO A 697 14.24 -3.89 -8.50
C PRO A 697 13.65 -3.12 -9.70
N LEU A 698 12.33 -3.12 -9.84
CA LEU A 698 11.57 -2.44 -10.90
C LEU A 698 11.37 -0.94 -10.65
N ASN A 699 12.09 -0.38 -9.68
CA ASN A 699 11.95 1.02 -9.36
C ASN A 699 12.42 1.91 -10.52
N ASN A 700 11.53 2.75 -11.03
CA ASN A 700 11.81 3.73 -12.07
C ASN A 700 11.11 5.06 -11.75
N MET A 701 11.90 6.05 -11.36
CA MET A 701 11.37 7.34 -10.92
C MET A 701 10.86 8.19 -12.07
N VAL A 702 11.34 8.02 -13.29
CA VAL A 702 10.82 8.77 -14.45
C VAL A 702 9.40 8.30 -14.77
N VAL A 703 9.17 6.98 -14.85
CA VAL A 703 7.84 6.40 -15.07
C VAL A 703 6.90 6.76 -13.93
N SER A 704 7.36 6.66 -12.68
CA SER A 704 6.58 7.01 -11.49
C SER A 704 6.14 8.48 -11.48
N ASN A 705 7.05 9.39 -11.85
CA ASN A 705 6.75 10.82 -11.90
C ASN A 705 5.89 11.18 -13.11
N MET A 706 6.00 10.46 -14.23
CA MET A 706 5.08 10.58 -15.36
C MET A 706 3.65 10.22 -14.95
N VAL A 707 3.43 9.05 -14.35
CA VAL A 707 2.10 8.61 -13.91
C VAL A 707 1.45 9.64 -12.97
N THR A 708 2.19 10.09 -11.96
CA THR A 708 1.63 11.09 -11.01
C THR A 708 1.46 12.47 -11.63
N ALA A 709 2.34 12.90 -12.54
CA ALA A 709 2.20 14.18 -13.23
C ALA A 709 0.97 14.21 -14.13
N ARG A 710 0.71 13.11 -14.84
CA ARG A 710 -0.48 12.94 -15.68
C ARG A 710 -1.76 13.05 -14.86
N ILE A 711 -1.85 12.33 -13.73
CA ILE A 711 -3.01 12.42 -12.82
C ILE A 711 -3.13 13.82 -12.23
N ARG A 712 -2.03 14.43 -11.75
CA ARG A 712 -2.03 15.82 -11.25
C ARG A 712 -2.55 16.81 -12.30
N GLY A 713 -2.08 16.68 -13.54
CA GLY A 713 -2.52 17.49 -14.67
C GLY A 713 -4.01 17.31 -14.93
N ALA A 714 -4.49 16.07 -14.95
CA ALA A 714 -5.91 15.78 -15.14
C ALA A 714 -6.81 16.33 -14.03
N VAL A 715 -6.42 16.21 -12.75
CA VAL A 715 -7.18 16.82 -11.64
C VAL A 715 -7.12 18.34 -11.69
N TRP A 716 -6.01 18.94 -12.14
CA TRP A 716 -5.96 20.38 -12.39
C TRP A 716 -6.91 20.78 -13.54
N LEU A 717 -6.95 20.01 -14.63
CA LEU A 717 -7.92 20.21 -15.71
C LEU A 717 -9.37 20.00 -15.22
N LEU A 718 -9.62 19.09 -14.29
CA LEU A 718 -10.93 18.93 -13.67
C LEU A 718 -11.29 20.12 -12.77
N SER A 719 -10.30 20.66 -12.03
CA SER A 719 -10.54 21.65 -10.98
C SER A 719 -10.97 23.02 -11.47
N LYS A 720 -10.44 23.47 -12.61
CA LYS A 720 -10.74 24.80 -13.15
C LYS A 720 -12.17 24.96 -13.67
N PRO A 721 -12.68 24.14 -14.60
CA PRO A 721 -14.04 24.26 -15.11
C PRO A 721 -15.12 23.98 -14.06
N LEU A 722 -14.87 23.05 -13.12
CA LEU A 722 -15.86 22.72 -12.09
C LEU A 722 -15.81 23.64 -10.87
N GLY A 723 -14.70 24.32 -10.62
CA GLY A 723 -14.54 25.06 -9.37
C GLY A 723 -14.47 24.13 -8.17
N LEU A 724 -13.68 23.06 -8.27
CA LEU A 724 -13.43 22.17 -7.15
C LEU A 724 -12.88 22.97 -5.96
N ARG A 725 -13.48 22.83 -4.78
CA ARG A 725 -13.07 23.55 -3.55
C ARG A 725 -11.81 22.96 -2.95
N MET A 726 -11.66 21.64 -3.08
CA MET A 726 -10.52 20.88 -2.59
C MET A 726 -10.20 19.79 -3.60
N THR A 727 -8.93 19.63 -3.95
CA THR A 727 -8.47 18.54 -4.82
C THR A 727 -7.63 17.57 -4.01
N ILE A 728 -7.86 16.27 -4.23
CA ILE A 728 -7.21 15.20 -3.48
C ILE A 728 -6.94 14.04 -4.43
N CYS A 729 -5.67 13.79 -4.70
CA CYS A 729 -5.15 12.76 -5.59
C CYS A 729 -5.74 12.80 -7.00
N ASP A 730 -6.86 12.10 -7.20
CA ASP A 730 -7.59 11.77 -8.43
C ASP A 730 -8.95 12.49 -8.52
N GLY A 731 -9.36 13.26 -7.52
CA GLY A 731 -10.67 13.89 -7.49
C GLY A 731 -10.74 15.17 -6.65
N GLY A 732 -11.97 15.58 -6.35
CA GLY A 732 -12.29 16.73 -5.51
C GLY A 732 -13.75 17.16 -5.67
N PHE A 733 -14.29 17.94 -4.74
CA PHE A 733 -15.71 18.28 -4.75
C PHE A 733 -16.03 19.71 -5.22
N TYR A 734 -17.17 19.86 -5.89
CA TYR A 734 -17.67 21.13 -6.43
C TYR A 734 -19.16 21.34 -6.16
N GLU A 735 -19.66 22.53 -6.49
CA GLU A 735 -21.06 22.94 -6.35
C GLU A 735 -21.73 22.98 -7.72
N PHE A 736 -22.88 22.32 -7.87
CA PHE A 736 -23.55 22.22 -9.17
C PHE A 736 -24.01 23.57 -9.71
N SER A 737 -24.40 24.50 -8.83
CA SER A 737 -24.89 25.83 -9.21
C SER A 737 -23.78 26.81 -9.62
N LYS A 738 -22.51 26.48 -9.37
CA LYS A 738 -21.35 27.39 -9.55
C LYS A 738 -20.21 26.74 -10.34
N THR A 739 -20.50 26.32 -11.56
CA THR A 739 -19.48 25.87 -12.51
C THR A 739 -19.04 27.00 -13.44
N ARG A 740 -17.88 26.84 -14.10
CA ARG A 740 -17.26 27.88 -14.93
C ARG A 740 -17.31 27.52 -16.39
N PHE A 741 -17.82 28.44 -17.18
CA PHE A 741 -17.86 28.40 -18.63
C PHE A 741 -16.89 29.43 -19.18
N ILE A 742 -16.27 29.13 -20.32
CA ILE A 742 -15.35 30.03 -21.00
C ILE A 742 -15.92 30.46 -22.34
N SER A 743 -15.85 31.76 -22.63
CA SER A 743 -16.24 32.32 -23.92
C SER A 743 -15.07 32.25 -24.91
N SER A 744 -15.32 31.73 -26.11
CA SER A 744 -14.34 31.65 -27.20
C SER A 744 -14.04 33.01 -27.86
N SER A 745 -14.89 34.01 -27.66
CA SER A 745 -14.76 35.34 -28.30
C SER A 745 -13.81 36.29 -27.59
N SER A 746 -13.29 35.91 -26.42
CA SER A 746 -12.47 36.76 -25.55
C SER A 746 -11.04 36.25 -25.46
N ARG A 747 -10.13 37.12 -24.97
CA ARG A 747 -8.79 36.69 -24.57
C ARG A 747 -8.92 35.56 -23.54
N LEU A 748 -8.20 34.47 -23.75
CA LEU A 748 -8.23 33.33 -22.83
C LEU A 748 -7.38 33.60 -21.57
N PRO A 749 -7.81 33.13 -20.38
CA PRO A 749 -7.05 33.26 -19.14
C PRO A 749 -5.72 32.49 -19.20
N GLY A 750 -4.70 33.07 -18.58
CA GLY A 750 -3.40 32.43 -18.37
C GLY A 750 -3.32 31.69 -17.04
N LEU A 751 -2.14 31.16 -16.69
CA LEU A 751 -1.93 30.49 -15.41
C LEU A 751 -2.17 31.43 -14.21
N ALA A 752 -1.81 32.71 -14.33
CA ALA A 752 -2.04 33.69 -13.29
C ALA A 752 -3.52 33.80 -12.93
N SER A 753 -4.38 33.85 -13.94
CA SER A 753 -5.84 33.87 -13.77
C SER A 753 -6.35 32.58 -13.14
N PHE A 754 -5.85 31.42 -13.57
CA PHE A 754 -6.24 30.12 -13.00
C PHE A 754 -5.76 29.86 -11.58
N SER A 755 -4.82 30.66 -11.06
CA SER A 755 -4.16 30.38 -9.79
C SER A 755 -5.09 30.52 -8.58
N SER A 756 -6.18 31.28 -8.64
CA SER A 756 -7.12 31.44 -7.51
C SER A 756 -8.57 31.59 -7.96
N PHE A 757 -9.52 31.27 -7.07
CA PHE A 757 -10.96 31.45 -7.32
C PHE A 757 -11.31 32.88 -7.72
N GLN A 758 -10.82 33.86 -6.96
CA GLN A 758 -11.07 35.26 -7.26
C GLN A 758 -10.53 35.64 -8.65
N SER A 759 -9.28 35.27 -8.95
CA SER A 759 -8.62 35.66 -10.20
C SER A 759 -9.26 35.08 -11.45
N ILE A 760 -9.81 33.86 -11.38
CA ILE A 760 -10.48 33.23 -12.52
C ILE A 760 -11.90 33.78 -12.69
N GLU A 761 -12.61 34.05 -11.61
CA GLU A 761 -14.00 34.53 -11.62
C GLU A 761 -14.09 36.00 -12.05
N ASP A 762 -13.07 36.80 -11.76
CA ASP A 762 -12.95 38.19 -12.23
C ASP A 762 -12.54 38.29 -13.71
N HIS A 763 -12.15 37.18 -14.34
CA HIS A 763 -11.68 37.19 -15.71
C HIS A 763 -12.85 37.34 -16.69
N GLY A 764 -12.83 38.37 -17.54
CA GLY A 764 -13.98 38.71 -18.40
C GLY A 764 -14.43 37.65 -19.41
N SER A 765 -13.62 36.62 -19.68
CA SER A 765 -14.01 35.48 -20.52
C SER A 765 -14.72 34.36 -19.76
N ILE A 766 -14.76 34.42 -18.42
CA ILE A 766 -15.29 33.38 -17.55
C ILE A 766 -16.70 33.78 -17.11
N ARG A 767 -17.64 32.85 -17.26
CA ARG A 767 -19.01 32.98 -16.77
C ARG A 767 -19.29 31.88 -15.76
N ILE A 768 -19.80 32.25 -14.60
CA ILE A 768 -20.26 31.29 -13.58
C ILE A 768 -21.73 30.98 -13.85
N ALA A 769 -22.08 29.69 -13.94
CA ALA A 769 -23.46 29.25 -14.11
C ALA A 769 -23.65 27.81 -13.59
N PRO A 770 -24.91 27.37 -13.40
CA PRO A 770 -25.20 25.98 -13.07
C PRO A 770 -24.69 25.00 -14.13
N LEU A 771 -24.31 23.80 -13.69
CA LEU A 771 -23.91 22.70 -14.55
C LEU A 771 -25.14 22.19 -15.32
N GLY A 772 -24.98 22.00 -16.63
CA GLY A 772 -26.03 21.49 -17.51
C GLY A 772 -26.84 22.60 -18.18
N ASP A 773 -27.94 22.20 -18.82
CA ASP A 773 -28.84 23.13 -19.48
C ASP A 773 -29.86 23.72 -18.50
N SER A 774 -30.66 24.68 -18.96
CA SER A 774 -31.66 25.36 -18.15
C SER A 774 -32.82 24.48 -17.68
N SER A 775 -32.91 23.22 -18.12
CA SER A 775 -33.95 22.28 -17.66
C SER A 775 -33.62 21.62 -16.32
N ILE A 776 -32.35 21.69 -15.88
CA ILE A 776 -31.90 21.06 -14.64
C ILE A 776 -31.91 22.09 -13.51
N ASP A 777 -32.87 21.95 -12.59
CA ASP A 777 -32.91 22.72 -11.34
C ASP A 777 -32.31 21.90 -10.18
N TRP A 778 -31.01 22.07 -9.95
CA TRP A 778 -30.30 21.39 -8.87
C TRP A 778 -30.91 21.68 -7.49
N HIS A 779 -31.28 22.93 -7.22
CA HIS A 779 -31.83 23.29 -5.92
C HIS A 779 -33.17 22.61 -5.67
N SER A 780 -34.02 22.53 -6.70
CA SER A 780 -35.27 21.77 -6.63
C SER A 780 -35.01 20.31 -6.28
N LEU A 781 -34.05 19.63 -6.91
CA LEU A 781 -33.74 18.22 -6.64
C LEU A 781 -33.36 17.97 -5.16
N PHE A 782 -32.54 18.83 -4.56
CA PHE A 782 -32.17 18.71 -3.15
C PHE A 782 -33.30 19.13 -2.19
N SER A 783 -34.14 20.09 -2.61
CA SER A 783 -35.27 20.57 -1.81
C SER A 783 -36.44 19.58 -1.79
N SER A 784 -36.67 18.88 -2.90
CA SER A 784 -37.63 17.77 -3.00
C SER A 784 -37.11 16.46 -2.42
N LYS A 785 -35.88 16.45 -1.91
CA LYS A 785 -35.20 15.25 -1.36
C LYS A 785 -35.14 14.13 -2.40
N THR A 786 -34.93 14.47 -3.67
CA THR A 786 -34.83 13.49 -4.74
C THR A 786 -33.62 12.58 -4.49
N PRO A 787 -33.76 11.25 -4.55
CA PRO A 787 -32.64 10.33 -4.44
C PRO A 787 -31.59 10.60 -5.54
N PRO A 788 -30.29 10.55 -5.24
CA PRO A 788 -29.26 10.86 -6.23
C PRO A 788 -29.24 9.92 -7.44
N GLU A 789 -29.81 8.71 -7.34
CA GLU A 789 -29.98 7.78 -8.46
C GLU A 789 -30.91 8.31 -9.55
N GLN A 790 -31.77 9.29 -9.21
CA GLN A 790 -32.69 9.94 -10.15
C GLN A 790 -32.09 11.22 -10.75
N PHE A 791 -30.84 11.57 -10.41
CA PHE A 791 -30.18 12.75 -10.97
C PHE A 791 -29.78 12.47 -12.44
N PRO A 792 -29.55 13.53 -13.24
CA PRO A 792 -28.97 13.38 -14.58
C PRO A 792 -27.64 12.62 -14.55
N ASN A 793 -27.24 12.01 -15.66
CA ASN A 793 -25.95 11.32 -15.75
C ASN A 793 -24.77 12.30 -15.59
N LEU A 794 -24.27 12.40 -14.35
CA LEU A 794 -23.22 13.34 -13.97
C LEU A 794 -21.90 13.06 -14.68
N ASP A 795 -21.57 11.80 -14.97
CA ASP A 795 -20.31 11.43 -15.60
C ASP A 795 -20.21 12.01 -17.01
N ASP A 796 -21.26 11.86 -17.80
CA ASP A 796 -21.33 12.40 -19.17
C ASP A 796 -21.41 13.93 -19.15
N LEU A 797 -22.25 14.49 -18.26
CA LEU A 797 -22.47 15.93 -18.15
C LEU A 797 -21.16 16.67 -17.80
N VAL A 798 -20.43 16.17 -16.81
CA VAL A 798 -19.15 16.74 -16.38
C VAL A 798 -18.07 16.51 -17.42
N THR A 799 -17.98 15.31 -18.01
CA THR A 799 -16.99 15.02 -19.05
C THR A 799 -17.15 15.96 -20.24
N LYS A 800 -18.39 16.17 -20.69
CA LYS A 800 -18.70 17.12 -21.75
C LYS A 800 -18.31 18.54 -21.35
N HIS A 801 -18.74 19.02 -20.18
CA HIS A 801 -18.43 20.37 -19.69
C HIS A 801 -16.91 20.65 -19.61
N VAL A 802 -16.16 19.71 -19.03
CA VAL A 802 -14.70 19.82 -18.89
C VAL A 802 -14.02 19.88 -20.26
N ASN A 803 -14.40 19.00 -21.19
CA ASN A 803 -13.82 18.99 -22.54
C ASN A 803 -14.23 20.22 -23.36
N ASP A 804 -15.48 20.67 -23.27
CA ASP A 804 -15.96 21.89 -23.93
C ASP A 804 -15.14 23.10 -23.43
N PHE A 805 -14.89 23.19 -22.12
CA PHE A 805 -14.06 24.26 -21.55
C PHE A 805 -12.63 24.23 -22.11
N TRP A 806 -11.97 23.08 -22.07
CA TRP A 806 -10.57 22.94 -22.45
C TRP A 806 -10.30 22.87 -23.96
N SER A 807 -11.33 22.63 -24.77
CA SER A 807 -11.24 22.69 -26.23
C SER A 807 -10.74 24.05 -26.74
N ASN A 808 -11.05 25.13 -26.02
CA ASN A 808 -10.55 26.49 -26.28
C ASN A 808 -9.01 26.60 -26.19
N TYR A 809 -8.36 25.66 -25.51
CA TYR A 809 -6.91 25.56 -25.36
C TYR A 809 -6.31 24.40 -26.15
N ASN A 810 -7.06 23.70 -27.01
CA ASN A 810 -6.65 22.44 -27.65
C ASN A 810 -6.26 21.35 -26.63
N LEU A 811 -6.94 21.34 -25.48
CA LEU A 811 -6.76 20.37 -24.41
C LEU A 811 -8.03 19.54 -24.26
N THR A 812 -7.85 18.28 -23.90
CA THR A 812 -8.94 17.35 -23.55
C THR A 812 -8.53 16.54 -22.33
N ILE A 813 -9.48 16.18 -21.47
CA ILE A 813 -9.19 15.28 -20.37
C ILE A 813 -9.08 13.85 -20.92
N PHE A 814 -7.93 13.22 -20.71
CA PHE A 814 -7.67 11.85 -21.18
C PHE A 814 -8.47 10.80 -20.39
N PHE A 815 -8.77 11.09 -19.13
CA PHE A 815 -9.39 10.13 -18.23
C PHE A 815 -10.92 10.20 -18.25
N LYS A 816 -11.54 9.05 -17.96
CA LYS A 816 -12.96 8.97 -17.62
C LYS A 816 -13.19 9.56 -16.22
N ILE A 817 -14.29 10.30 -16.07
CA ILE A 817 -14.73 10.90 -14.82
C ILE A 817 -15.86 10.02 -14.25
N GLU A 818 -15.84 9.75 -12.95
CA GLU A 818 -16.82 8.90 -12.24
C GLU A 818 -17.33 9.62 -10.99
N HIS A 819 -18.66 9.65 -10.82
CA HIS A 819 -19.33 10.12 -9.62
C HIS A 819 -19.89 8.93 -8.85
N LYS A 820 -19.54 8.83 -7.56
CA LYS A 820 -20.17 7.88 -6.65
C LYS A 820 -21.42 8.53 -6.06
N VAL A 821 -22.56 7.85 -6.15
CA VAL A 821 -23.83 8.28 -5.54
C VAL A 821 -23.65 8.63 -4.05
N SER A 822 -22.87 7.83 -3.32
CA SER A 822 -22.56 8.07 -1.90
C SER A 822 -21.66 9.28 -1.61
N ASN A 823 -21.29 10.05 -2.63
CA ASN A 823 -20.53 11.30 -2.55
C ASN A 823 -21.33 12.51 -3.10
N ILE A 824 -22.60 12.34 -3.45
CA ILE A 824 -23.48 13.48 -3.78
C ILE A 824 -24.00 14.06 -2.48
N PHE A 825 -23.81 15.36 -2.28
CA PHE A 825 -24.04 16.01 -0.99
C PHE A 825 -24.90 17.26 -1.13
N LYS A 826 -25.76 17.48 -0.13
CA LYS A 826 -26.50 18.74 0.02
C LYS A 826 -25.64 19.86 0.59
N LYS A 827 -24.69 19.50 1.45
CA LYS A 827 -23.75 20.42 2.06
C LYS A 827 -22.43 19.72 2.37
N ALA A 828 -21.33 20.44 2.24
CA ALA A 828 -20.02 20.03 2.68
C ALA A 828 -19.41 21.09 3.60
N GLY A 829 -18.82 20.66 4.71
CA GLY A 829 -17.94 21.47 5.55
C GLY A 829 -16.49 21.04 5.31
N TYR A 830 -15.56 21.97 5.10
CA TYR A 830 -14.19 21.61 4.75
C TYR A 830 -13.14 22.60 5.24
N ILE A 831 -11.95 22.09 5.53
CA ILE A 831 -10.79 22.86 6.00
C ILE A 831 -9.49 22.11 5.68
N MET A 832 -8.36 22.79 5.84
CA MET A 832 -7.02 22.23 5.61
C MET A 832 -6.90 21.73 4.16
N LYS A 833 -5.97 20.82 3.87
CA LYS A 833 -5.72 20.36 2.49
C LYS A 833 -6.64 19.23 2.04
N ALA A 834 -7.23 18.49 2.96
CA ALA A 834 -7.89 17.20 2.67
C ALA A 834 -8.91 16.78 3.75
N HIS A 835 -9.42 17.71 4.57
CA HIS A 835 -10.36 17.37 5.65
C HIS A 835 -11.73 17.96 5.35
N TYR A 836 -12.74 17.10 5.29
CA TYR A 836 -14.10 17.51 4.99
C TYR A 836 -15.13 16.54 5.55
N ALA A 837 -16.38 16.99 5.60
CA ALA A 837 -17.54 16.16 5.84
C ALA A 837 -18.68 16.55 4.90
N PHE A 838 -19.55 15.60 4.59
CA PHE A 838 -20.71 15.77 3.72
C PHE A 838 -22.02 15.44 4.45
N LEU A 839 -23.10 16.13 4.09
CA LEU A 839 -24.48 15.69 4.31
C LEU A 839 -24.97 15.01 3.03
N ILE A 840 -25.00 13.67 3.04
CA ILE A 840 -25.42 12.83 1.91
C ILE A 840 -26.83 12.27 2.11
N TYR A 841 -27.41 11.73 1.05
CA TYR A 841 -28.73 11.11 1.09
C TYR A 841 -28.75 9.91 2.04
N ASP A 842 -29.77 9.88 2.88
CA ASP A 842 -30.04 8.84 3.84
C ASP A 842 -31.30 8.08 3.38
N SER A 843 -31.10 6.82 3.01
CA SER A 843 -32.19 5.96 2.55
C SER A 843 -33.22 5.66 3.64
N GLU A 844 -32.85 5.76 4.92
CA GLU A 844 -33.77 5.49 6.02
C GLU A 844 -34.70 6.68 6.27
N THR A 845 -34.16 7.90 6.25
CA THR A 845 -34.95 9.12 6.48
C THR A 845 -35.52 9.73 5.20
N GLN A 846 -35.08 9.24 4.03
CA GLN A 846 -35.37 9.79 2.70
C GLN A 846 -35.04 11.29 2.62
N ASP A 847 -33.91 11.69 3.22
CA ASP A 847 -33.43 13.07 3.28
C ASP A 847 -31.90 13.12 3.29
N TYR A 848 -31.31 14.29 3.04
CA TYR A 848 -29.86 14.50 3.11
C TYR A 848 -29.41 14.78 4.54
N THR A 849 -29.54 13.78 5.42
CA THR A 849 -29.21 13.87 6.85
C THR A 849 -27.98 13.07 7.25
N LYS A 850 -27.53 12.13 6.41
CA LYS A 850 -26.44 11.23 6.76
C LYS A 850 -25.09 11.94 6.64
N GLU A 851 -24.33 11.94 7.73
CA GLU A 851 -23.00 12.54 7.77
C GLU A 851 -21.94 11.57 7.24
N LYS A 852 -21.02 12.08 6.42
CA LYS A 852 -19.87 11.33 5.92
C LYS A 852 -18.60 12.13 6.09
N TYR A 853 -17.75 11.73 7.02
CA TYR A 853 -16.47 12.38 7.30
C TYR A 853 -15.33 11.77 6.47
N LYS A 854 -14.43 12.61 5.98
CA LYS A 854 -13.10 12.22 5.49
C LYS A 854 -12.05 13.13 6.13
N ILE A 855 -11.40 12.62 7.18
CA ILE A 855 -10.32 13.30 7.90
C ILE A 855 -9.07 12.44 7.83
N ARG A 856 -7.99 12.98 7.24
CA ARG A 856 -6.79 12.18 6.96
C ARG A 856 -5.93 12.02 8.21
N GLY A 857 -5.52 10.78 8.47
CA GLY A 857 -4.62 10.44 9.57
C GLY A 857 -5.31 10.38 10.94
N LEU A 858 -6.64 10.38 10.98
CA LEU A 858 -7.43 10.24 12.20
C LEU A 858 -8.50 9.15 11.98
N SER A 859 -8.75 8.37 13.03
CA SER A 859 -9.80 7.34 13.03
C SER A 859 -11.10 7.94 13.56
N LEU A 860 -12.23 7.56 12.96
CA LEU A 860 -13.56 7.88 13.50
C LEU A 860 -13.88 7.06 14.75
N ARG A 861 -13.23 5.91 14.94
CA ARG A 861 -13.46 5.04 16.10
C ARG A 861 -13.22 5.77 17.41
N ASP A 862 -12.25 6.69 17.41
CA ASP A 862 -11.96 7.49 18.58
C ASP A 862 -13.17 8.35 18.95
N VAL A 863 -13.90 8.94 17.99
CA VAL A 863 -14.99 9.91 18.19
C VAL A 863 -16.17 9.38 19.01
N HIS A 864 -16.34 8.06 19.09
CA HIS A 864 -17.45 7.44 19.82
C HIS A 864 -17.04 6.94 21.22
N ASP A 865 -15.78 7.08 21.63
CA ASP A 865 -15.32 6.72 22.96
C ASP A 865 -15.39 7.93 23.92
N PRO A 866 -16.42 8.04 24.78
CA PRO A 866 -16.58 9.20 25.66
C PRO A 866 -15.45 9.37 26.68
N SER A 867 -14.57 8.36 26.85
CA SER A 867 -13.43 8.42 27.77
C SER A 867 -12.22 9.17 27.18
N ILE A 868 -12.21 9.47 25.88
CA ILE A 868 -11.07 10.05 25.17
C ILE A 868 -11.43 11.44 24.64
N ARG A 869 -10.56 12.43 24.86
CA ARG A 869 -10.72 13.75 24.21
C ARG A 869 -10.41 13.65 22.71
N HIS A 870 -11.40 13.79 21.83
CA HIS A 870 -11.18 13.65 20.38
C HIS A 870 -10.43 14.81 19.74
N ASN A 871 -9.92 14.56 18.53
CA ASN A 871 -9.26 15.61 17.76
C ASN A 871 -10.24 16.76 17.45
N PRO A 872 -9.91 18.02 17.75
CA PRO A 872 -10.83 19.14 17.59
C PRO A 872 -11.26 19.40 16.13
N ILE A 873 -10.55 18.83 15.16
CA ILE A 873 -10.89 18.95 13.75
C ILE A 873 -12.29 18.41 13.41
N TYR A 874 -12.77 17.40 14.15
CA TYR A 874 -14.13 16.86 13.99
C TYR A 874 -15.15 17.95 14.33
N ASN A 875 -15.05 18.53 15.53
CA ASN A 875 -15.93 19.61 15.99
C ASN A 875 -15.87 20.85 15.07
N ILE A 876 -14.68 21.18 14.54
CA ILE A 876 -14.52 22.30 13.59
C ILE A 876 -15.27 22.02 12.29
N ILE A 877 -15.12 20.81 11.73
CA ILE A 877 -15.77 20.43 10.46
C ILE A 877 -17.28 20.26 10.65
N GLU A 878 -17.69 19.65 11.75
CA GLU A 878 -19.09 19.52 12.14
C GLU A 878 -19.73 20.89 12.31
N ALA A 879 -19.06 21.85 12.95
CA ALA A 879 -19.50 23.23 12.96
C ALA A 879 -19.62 23.76 11.52
N MET A 880 -18.62 23.64 10.65
CA MET A 880 -18.76 24.09 9.26
C MET A 880 -19.96 23.44 8.53
N LEU A 881 -20.23 22.17 8.82
CA LEU A 881 -21.34 21.39 8.26
C LEU A 881 -22.71 21.82 8.83
N LEU A 882 -22.83 22.04 10.14
CA LEU A 882 -24.11 22.23 10.85
C LEU A 882 -24.41 23.70 11.23
N PHE A 883 -23.40 24.55 11.40
CA PHE A 883 -23.45 25.87 12.07
C PHE A 883 -24.22 26.98 11.34
N PHE A 884 -24.99 26.66 10.29
CA PHE A 884 -26.09 27.51 9.85
C PHE A 884 -27.45 27.08 10.42
N LYS A 885 -27.46 26.30 11.51
CA LYS A 885 -28.61 26.11 12.39
C LYS A 885 -28.55 27.05 13.61
N LYS A 886 -29.10 28.24 13.41
CA LYS A 886 -29.77 29.18 14.35
C LYS A 886 -29.11 29.70 15.65
N ASN A 887 -28.10 29.10 16.30
CA ASN A 887 -27.78 29.48 17.70
C ASN A 887 -26.37 30.00 18.05
N ASN A 888 -25.44 30.23 17.10
CA ASN A 888 -24.13 30.89 17.37
C ASN A 888 -23.21 30.26 18.46
N ASP A 889 -23.55 29.11 19.04
CA ASP A 889 -22.72 28.45 20.06
C ASP A 889 -21.55 27.70 19.42
N TYR A 890 -20.38 28.35 19.32
CA TYR A 890 -19.14 27.70 18.87
C TYR A 890 -18.78 26.54 19.81
N PRO A 891 -18.52 25.32 19.29
CA PRO A 891 -18.07 24.24 20.15
C PRO A 891 -16.73 24.64 20.80
N GLU A 892 -16.56 24.28 22.07
CA GLU A 892 -15.27 24.45 22.74
C GLU A 892 -14.19 23.66 21.97
N ILE A 893 -13.22 24.37 21.41
CA ILE A 893 -12.07 23.77 20.73
C ILE A 893 -10.99 23.56 21.79
N TYR A 894 -10.88 22.34 22.30
CA TYR A 894 -9.77 21.97 23.19
C TYR A 894 -8.45 21.97 22.43
N GLU A 895 -7.38 22.51 23.01
CA GLU A 895 -6.06 22.47 22.36
C GLU A 895 -5.41 21.08 22.45
N TYR A 896 -5.83 20.28 23.43
CA TYR A 896 -5.33 18.94 23.70
C TYR A 896 -6.36 17.89 23.34
N TYR A 897 -5.90 16.84 22.69
CA TYR A 897 -6.69 15.65 22.40
C TYR A 897 -5.87 14.41 22.73
N GLN A 898 -6.57 13.31 22.89
CA GLN A 898 -6.00 12.01 23.19
C GLN A 898 -6.21 11.14 21.95
N GLU A 899 -5.17 10.39 21.60
CA GLU A 899 -5.23 9.42 20.51
C GLU A 899 -4.84 8.06 21.06
N ARG A 900 -5.73 7.09 20.91
CA ARG A 900 -5.42 5.71 21.25
C ARG A 900 -4.52 5.15 20.16
N LYS A 901 -3.37 4.60 20.56
CA LYS A 901 -2.43 3.97 19.64
C LYS A 901 -1.99 2.62 20.16
N LEU A 902 -1.72 1.72 19.24
CA LEU A 902 -0.95 0.51 19.54
C LEU A 902 0.54 0.82 19.49
N LEU A 903 1.28 0.34 20.49
CA LEU A 903 2.72 0.51 20.52
C LEU A 903 3.36 -0.39 19.46
N SER A 904 3.88 0.20 18.38
CA SER A 904 4.63 -0.56 17.40
C SER A 904 6.00 -0.99 17.94
N MET A 905 6.57 -2.10 17.45
CA MET A 905 7.93 -2.51 17.80
C MET A 905 8.96 -1.40 17.59
N ARG A 906 8.78 -0.58 16.55
CA ARG A 906 9.65 0.58 16.28
C ARG A 906 9.59 1.60 17.42
N ASN A 907 8.39 1.97 17.85
CA ASN A 907 8.21 2.96 18.90
C ASN A 907 8.68 2.42 20.25
N TYR A 908 8.51 1.13 20.50
CA TYR A 908 9.08 0.44 21.66
C TYR A 908 10.62 0.50 21.66
N ARG A 909 11.29 0.08 20.57
CA ARG A 909 12.75 0.18 20.43
C ARG A 909 13.26 1.61 20.63
N ARG A 910 12.52 2.61 20.14
CA ARG A 910 12.84 4.03 20.36
C ARG A 910 12.69 4.46 21.82
N ALA A 911 11.65 3.98 22.50
CA ALA A 911 11.40 4.26 23.91
C ALA A 911 12.50 3.68 24.82
N LEU A 912 13.06 2.53 24.45
CA LEU A 912 14.18 1.90 25.17
C LEU A 912 15.52 2.63 25.01
N ILE A 913 15.72 3.37 23.91
CA ILE A 913 16.94 4.17 23.72
C ILE A 913 16.87 5.34 24.70
N LYS A 914 17.67 5.28 25.78
CA LYS A 914 17.75 6.36 26.78
C LYS A 914 17.95 7.71 26.08
N PRO A 915 16.98 8.63 26.15
CA PRO A 915 17.13 9.94 25.56
C PRO A 915 18.23 10.72 26.31
N LYS A 916 18.88 11.65 25.61
CA LYS A 916 19.92 12.52 26.20
C LYS A 916 19.46 13.29 27.45
N SER A 917 18.15 13.43 27.63
CA SER A 917 17.50 14.09 28.77
C SER A 917 17.48 13.26 30.06
N GLY A 918 17.90 11.98 30.05
CA GLY A 918 17.96 11.11 31.23
C GLY A 918 16.61 10.60 31.75
N LYS A 919 15.48 11.19 31.33
CA LYS A 919 14.13 10.68 31.63
C LYS A 919 13.78 9.52 30.70
N LEU A 920 13.35 8.39 31.25
CA LEU A 920 12.80 7.28 30.46
C LEU A 920 11.53 7.75 29.72
N ASP A 921 11.37 7.28 28.49
CA ASP A 921 10.15 7.46 27.74
C ASP A 921 9.04 6.64 28.44
N PRO A 922 7.88 7.22 28.80
CA PRO A 922 6.79 6.47 29.44
C PRO A 922 6.36 5.25 28.65
N ARG A 923 6.58 5.24 27.33
CA ARG A 923 6.30 4.10 26.45
C ARG A 923 7.20 2.89 26.70
N ALA A 924 8.27 3.04 27.47
CA ALA A 924 9.17 1.93 27.83
C ALA A 924 8.54 0.96 28.85
N GLU A 925 7.45 1.37 29.53
CA GLU A 925 6.67 0.53 30.44
C GLU A 925 5.69 -0.40 29.71
N PHE A 926 5.45 -0.14 28.42
CA PHE A 926 4.56 -0.91 27.56
C PHE A 926 5.37 -1.81 26.64
N VAL A 927 4.77 -2.90 26.16
CA VAL A 927 5.37 -3.78 25.16
C VAL A 927 4.70 -3.63 23.79
N PRO A 928 5.34 -4.06 22.69
CA PRO A 928 4.73 -3.99 21.37
C PRO A 928 3.36 -4.67 21.31
N GLY A 929 2.37 -3.98 20.76
CA GLY A 929 0.97 -4.41 20.71
C GLY A 929 0.10 -3.79 21.79
N ASP A 930 0.67 -3.27 22.89
CA ASP A 930 -0.13 -2.63 23.95
C ASP A 930 -0.77 -1.34 23.45
N ALA A 931 -2.03 -1.11 23.85
CA ALA A 931 -2.69 0.16 23.64
C ALA A 931 -2.19 1.19 24.67
N TYR A 932 -1.88 2.39 24.21
CA TYR A 932 -1.58 3.53 25.07
C TYR A 932 -2.31 4.77 24.56
N ILE A 933 -2.57 5.70 25.49
CA ILE A 933 -3.17 6.99 25.16
C ILE A 933 -2.04 7.99 24.99
N GLU A 934 -1.89 8.53 23.78
CA GLU A 934 -0.97 9.62 23.50
C GLU A 934 -1.71 10.96 23.61
N GLU A 935 -1.31 11.81 24.55
CA GLU A 935 -1.77 13.20 24.55
C GLU A 935 -1.08 13.96 23.42
N LYS A 936 -1.90 14.56 22.55
CA LYS A 936 -1.46 15.36 21.42
C LYS A 936 -2.02 16.76 21.51
N TYR A 937 -1.30 17.67 20.87
CA TYR A 937 -1.68 19.07 20.77
C TYR A 937 -2.14 19.36 19.34
N PHE A 938 -3.36 19.85 19.18
CA PHE A 938 -3.89 20.21 17.87
C PHE A 938 -3.22 21.50 17.37
N ARG A 939 -2.69 21.48 16.14
CA ARG A 939 -2.03 22.65 15.52
C ARG A 939 -2.59 22.94 14.14
N LEU A 940 -3.07 24.17 13.95
CA LEU A 940 -3.44 24.70 12.65
C LEU A 940 -2.33 25.61 12.11
N ASN A 941 -1.38 25.03 11.36
CA ASN A 941 -0.20 25.75 10.86
C ASN A 941 -0.45 26.61 9.60
N ASN A 942 -1.68 26.66 9.07
CA ASN A 942 -2.08 27.44 7.88
C ASN A 942 -1.21 27.20 6.63
N THR A 943 -0.57 26.02 6.53
CA THR A 943 0.18 25.58 5.34
C THR A 943 -0.74 25.17 4.19
N TYR A 944 -2.05 25.12 4.41
CA TYR A 944 -3.07 24.90 3.39
C TYR A 944 -3.50 26.20 2.68
N CYS A 945 -3.26 27.38 3.29
CA CYS A 945 -3.50 28.66 2.63
C CYS A 945 -2.42 28.94 1.58
N PHE A 946 -2.66 29.91 0.69
CA PHE A 946 -1.71 30.27 -0.36
C PHE A 946 -0.29 30.58 0.17
N LEU A 947 0.69 29.91 -0.43
CA LEU A 947 2.13 30.05 -0.17
C LEU A 947 2.76 30.61 -1.45
N TYR A 948 3.39 31.77 -1.38
CA TYR A 948 3.99 32.38 -2.57
C TYR A 948 5.44 31.93 -2.74
N PHE A 949 6.18 31.88 -1.63
CA PHE A 949 7.60 31.57 -1.58
C PHE A 949 7.92 30.52 -0.52
N LEU A 950 9.09 29.88 -0.62
CA LEU A 950 9.60 28.90 0.35
C LEU A 950 9.69 29.50 1.76
N LYS A 951 10.08 30.78 1.87
CA LYS A 951 10.10 31.49 3.16
C LYS A 951 8.72 31.49 3.85
N ASP A 952 7.64 31.58 3.09
CA ASP A 952 6.28 31.59 3.63
C ASP A 952 5.97 30.22 4.22
N TYR A 953 6.30 29.15 3.49
CA TYR A 953 6.15 27.77 3.94
C TYR A 953 6.96 27.54 5.22
N THR A 954 8.27 27.81 5.21
CA THR A 954 9.13 27.62 6.39
C THR A 954 8.65 28.44 7.58
N SER A 955 8.17 29.68 7.37
CA SER A 955 7.65 30.54 8.44
C SER A 955 6.32 30.07 9.04
N ARG A 956 5.54 29.26 8.31
CA ARG A 956 4.23 28.74 8.73
C ARG A 956 4.36 27.34 9.31
N ASP A 957 5.14 26.48 8.66
CA ASP A 957 5.42 25.12 9.11
C ASP A 957 6.13 25.10 10.47
N ARG A 958 7.09 26.02 10.68
CA ARG A 958 7.79 26.18 11.96
C ARG A 958 6.99 26.89 13.05
N ARG A 959 5.74 27.31 12.81
CA ARG A 959 4.92 27.93 13.86
C ARG A 959 4.53 26.88 14.90
N SER A 960 5.41 26.69 15.86
CA SER A 960 5.04 26.18 17.17
C SER A 960 4.29 27.28 17.91
N LEU A 961 3.00 27.09 18.18
CA LEU A 961 2.45 27.69 19.41
C LEU A 961 3.26 27.09 20.56
N TYR A 962 3.92 27.95 21.34
CA TYR A 962 4.85 27.55 22.39
C TYR A 962 4.20 26.56 23.36
N THR A 963 4.86 25.42 23.58
CA THR A 963 4.60 24.50 24.68
C THR A 963 4.90 25.20 26.01
N PHE A 964 3.88 25.40 26.86
CA PHE A 964 4.10 25.45 28.30
C PHE A 964 3.82 24.05 28.84
N SER A 965 4.86 23.30 29.19
CA SER A 965 4.71 22.27 30.21
C SER A 965 4.58 23.00 31.55
N LYS A 966 3.36 23.24 32.02
CA LYS A 966 3.17 23.61 33.42
C LYS A 966 2.30 22.56 34.08
N LYS A 967 2.90 21.93 35.10
CA LYS A 967 2.28 21.06 36.09
C LYS A 967 0.93 21.67 36.49
N THR A 968 -0.11 20.86 36.40
CA THR A 968 -1.46 21.12 36.92
C THR A 968 -1.36 21.59 38.36
N VAL A 969 -1.74 22.85 38.61
CA VAL A 969 -2.35 23.32 39.86
C VAL A 969 -3.34 24.40 39.45
N ASP A 970 -4.61 24.08 39.65
CA ASP A 970 -5.79 24.93 39.78
C ASP A 970 -6.06 26.03 38.74
N GLY A 971 -7.18 25.82 38.02
CA GLY A 971 -8.03 26.84 37.41
C GLY A 971 -7.34 28.09 36.83
N ALA A 972 -7.04 28.09 35.52
CA ALA A 972 -6.72 29.32 34.82
C ALA A 972 -7.20 29.32 33.36
N SER A 973 -7.92 30.39 33.02
CA SER A 973 -8.37 30.78 31.69
C SER A 973 -7.28 30.71 30.61
N VAL A 974 -7.61 30.11 29.47
CA VAL A 974 -6.75 30.04 28.27
C VAL A 974 -6.70 31.39 27.56
N LYS A 975 -5.48 31.89 27.30
CA LYS A 975 -5.24 33.09 26.49
C LYS A 975 -5.03 32.71 25.03
N VAL A 976 -6.07 32.84 24.21
CA VAL A 976 -5.95 32.77 22.75
C VAL A 976 -5.45 34.11 22.22
N LYS A 977 -4.20 34.20 21.73
CA LYS A 977 -3.76 35.34 20.92
C LYS A 977 -4.45 35.26 19.56
N SER A 978 -5.47 36.09 19.33
CA SER A 978 -6.27 36.04 18.10
C SER A 978 -5.52 36.65 16.89
N TYR A 979 -4.64 35.86 16.29
CA TYR A 979 -3.89 36.21 15.08
C TYR A 979 -4.79 36.48 13.85
N LEU A 980 -6.00 35.88 13.83
CA LEU A 980 -7.02 36.14 12.82
C LEU A 980 -7.46 37.61 12.82
N PHE A 981 -7.59 38.22 14.00
CA PHE A 981 -7.97 39.62 14.13
C PHE A 981 -6.88 40.57 13.63
N GLU A 982 -5.61 40.31 13.95
CA GLU A 982 -4.49 41.13 13.46
C GLU A 982 -4.42 41.15 11.92
N LYS A 983 -4.65 40.00 11.27
CA LYS A 983 -4.70 39.94 9.79
C LYS A 983 -5.96 40.55 9.18
N TYR A 984 -7.10 40.42 9.84
CA TYR A 984 -8.34 41.06 9.38
C TYR A 984 -8.23 42.59 9.50
N ILE A 985 -7.63 43.09 10.59
CA ILE A 985 -7.27 44.50 10.78
C ILE A 985 -6.28 44.95 9.70
N ALA A 986 -5.24 44.15 9.41
CA ALA A 986 -4.27 44.49 8.38
C ALA A 986 -4.87 44.52 6.95
N LYS A 987 -5.89 43.69 6.67
CA LYS A 987 -6.52 43.60 5.35
C LYS A 987 -7.66 44.60 5.14
N TYR A 988 -8.48 44.84 6.17
CA TYR A 988 -9.73 45.60 6.03
C TYR A 988 -9.76 46.88 6.87
N GLY A 989 -8.71 47.14 7.66
CA GLY A 989 -8.64 48.27 8.57
C GLY A 989 -9.40 48.01 9.86
N LEU A 990 -8.95 48.65 10.94
CA LEU A 990 -9.50 48.47 12.29
C LEU A 990 -11.01 48.73 12.37
N GLN A 991 -11.52 49.73 11.65
CA GLN A 991 -12.95 50.07 11.67
C GLN A 991 -13.85 48.98 11.07
N LYS A 992 -13.47 48.38 9.94
CA LYS A 992 -14.26 47.26 9.36
C LYS A 992 -14.19 46.02 10.22
N THR A 993 -13.07 45.81 10.90
CA THR A 993 -12.96 44.72 11.88
C THR A 993 -13.87 44.96 13.09
N ILE A 994 -13.92 46.19 13.61
CA ILE A 994 -14.84 46.56 14.70
C ILE A 994 -16.29 46.41 14.26
N GLN A 995 -16.62 46.83 13.04
CA GLN A 995 -17.95 46.63 12.47
C GLN A 995 -18.30 45.14 12.38
N PHE A 996 -17.40 44.30 11.87
CA PHE A 996 -17.56 42.85 11.82
C PHE A 996 -17.74 42.24 13.22
N ILE A 997 -16.99 42.71 14.22
CA ILE A 997 -17.13 42.27 15.62
C ILE A 997 -18.53 42.59 16.15
N ASN A 998 -19.00 43.82 15.91
CA ASN A 998 -20.29 44.31 16.41
C ASN A 998 -21.47 43.64 15.69
N GLU A 999 -21.39 43.47 14.37
CA GLU A 999 -22.42 42.79 13.56
C GLU A 999 -22.57 41.32 13.94
N ASN A 1000 -21.51 40.70 14.46
CA ASN A 1000 -21.49 39.28 14.85
C ASN A 1000 -21.52 39.05 16.37
N ASN A 1001 -21.76 40.10 17.18
CA ASN A 1001 -21.81 40.01 18.65
C ASN A 1001 -20.59 39.33 19.31
N LEU A 1002 -19.39 39.48 18.72
CA LEU A 1002 -18.18 38.86 19.24
C LEU A 1002 -17.67 39.63 20.48
N LYS A 1003 -17.69 39.01 21.67
CA LYS A 1003 -17.14 39.61 22.89
C LYS A 1003 -15.61 39.55 22.88
N ILE A 1004 -14.95 40.69 22.70
CA ILE A 1004 -13.49 40.82 22.86
C ILE A 1004 -13.19 41.44 24.21
N GLN A 1005 -12.50 40.71 25.09
CA GLN A 1005 -11.89 41.31 26.28
C GLN A 1005 -10.66 42.11 25.86
N LYS A 1006 -10.79 43.44 25.87
CA LYS A 1006 -9.68 44.37 25.65
C LYS A 1006 -8.75 44.33 26.88
N LYS A 1007 -7.43 44.22 26.67
CA LYS A 1007 -6.45 44.62 27.67
C LYS A 1007 -5.70 45.84 27.11
N GLU A 1008 -5.55 46.87 27.94
CA GLU A 1008 -4.86 48.13 27.63
C GLU A 1008 -3.50 47.93 26.94
#